data_AF-A0A818U2N3-F1
#
_entry.id   AF-A0A818U2N3-F1
#
_cell.length_a   1.000
_cell.length_b   1.000
_cell.length_c   1.000
_cell.angle_alpha   90.00
_cell.angle_beta   90.00
_cell.angle_gamma   90.00
#
_symmetry.space_group_name_H-M   'P 1'
#
loop_
_entity.id
_entity.type
_entity.pdbx_description
1 polymer ?
#
loop_
_entity_poly.entity_id
_entity_poly.type
_entity_poly.pdbx_seq_one_letter_code
_entity_poly.pdbx_strand_id
1 'polypeptide(L)'
;MLTRSSAASRLSPTLNQQIEKRRRSTITTNDDDQQQQQQNDNSLSSSQAKPLKKRWLAHHNVDQEQQLNSTNIQDNLSSINNLINEYNFQDWQTITVLVDIGNNQLNEYISGTIIDIPKKWSFNCKHVLCRRQQIHTETNFKYSTYQSGIIIEKTNDAKFNILFDNQQDTLCVPRQSIRLFLPPWHDEIPVDWNAALDAKGLFKSNNTSDINHRQARKYVLLSIMNVALFRSSSAFINNSFSMYTVLFAYSCWFSNALSLSVFFIAFGSLCGWIYVAVLGIPIAIDIVFRRQRYIDFIKWSIISGLITLIPLTLIDSYYYGKLVITPLNHIRYNLFSKHGPTLYGTEPWTYYIINGLLNFNIIYPLAIIGIILTPYIDIFIDRRYIQSGKVAIPYAMIVSSIVMWMGLLWMQPHKEDRFVFPIYPLIILTASIGIDQIENLIPRLVRLIKLKRNSVLFVRRLFVYSIIIIHGILSISRTFAIVDGYSAPIRLLTHSNTTNIFEKSSNKHLNICIGKDWYRFPSHFLLPEKSQLLFLRSEFKGQLPKAYSSLKNATRLIDNHFNDENKEEIDRYVNLNQCDYIIDHDSENPSEIQPNYSQQFQIITSIKMILPSRRSIFRSFYVPYFSVRSNRYTFLHLLKCSKFVDVLNE
;
A
#
# COMPACT_ATOMS: atom_id res chain seq x y z
N MET A 1 -12.15 4.58 -9.76
CA MET A 1 -13.39 5.41 -9.80
C MET A 1 -14.67 4.60 -10.04
N LEU A 2 -14.88 3.42 -9.40
CA LEU A 2 -16.08 2.57 -9.63
C LEU A 2 -16.68 2.00 -8.33
N THR A 3 -16.83 2.80 -7.26
CA THR A 3 -17.14 2.29 -5.91
C THR A 3 -18.47 2.72 -5.30
N ARG A 4 -19.51 3.06 -6.07
CA ARG A 4 -20.86 3.21 -5.50
C ARG A 4 -21.92 2.63 -6.42
N SER A 5 -22.49 1.47 -6.06
CA SER A 5 -23.75 1.02 -6.71
C SER A 5 -24.69 0.21 -5.82
N SER A 6 -24.50 0.11 -4.49
CA SER A 6 -25.32 -0.83 -3.70
C SER A 6 -26.18 -0.23 -2.59
N ALA A 7 -26.01 1.04 -2.18
CA ALA A 7 -26.74 1.58 -1.03
C ALA A 7 -28.03 2.35 -1.41
N ALA A 8 -28.08 3.02 -2.58
CA ALA A 8 -29.16 3.97 -2.88
C ALA A 8 -30.44 3.37 -3.50
N SER A 9 -30.48 2.07 -3.84
CA SER A 9 -31.61 1.50 -4.61
C SER A 9 -32.44 0.45 -3.84
N ARG A 10 -32.44 0.44 -2.50
CA ARG A 10 -33.09 -0.63 -1.70
C ARG A 10 -34.07 -0.15 -0.62
N LEU A 11 -34.88 0.87 -0.88
CA LEU A 11 -35.94 1.24 0.06
C LEU A 11 -37.29 1.31 -0.65
N SER A 12 -38.14 0.33 -0.35
CA SER A 12 -39.56 0.33 -0.68
C SER A 12 -40.33 1.26 0.28
N PRO A 13 -41.36 2.00 -0.17
CA PRO A 13 -42.03 3.05 0.61
C PRO A 13 -42.73 2.57 1.90
N THR A 14 -43.03 1.28 2.02
CA THR A 14 -43.90 0.73 3.07
C THR A 14 -43.24 0.60 4.45
N LEU A 15 -41.90 0.66 4.55
CA LEU A 15 -41.20 0.47 5.83
C LEU A 15 -41.07 1.77 6.66
N ASN A 16 -41.23 2.95 6.03
CA ASN A 16 -41.02 4.25 6.68
C ASN A 16 -42.12 4.62 7.69
N GLN A 17 -43.37 4.17 7.48
CA GLN A 17 -44.49 4.58 8.34
C GLN A 17 -44.50 3.95 9.74
N GLN A 18 -43.83 2.81 9.95
CA GLN A 18 -43.83 2.13 11.25
C GLN A 18 -42.74 2.64 12.21
N ILE A 19 -41.66 3.25 11.68
CA ILE A 19 -40.51 3.67 12.48
C ILE A 19 -40.74 5.06 13.11
N GLU A 20 -41.48 5.96 12.46
CA GLU A 20 -41.75 7.31 12.99
C GLU A 20 -42.63 7.34 14.24
N LYS A 21 -43.53 6.36 14.42
CA LYS A 21 -44.42 6.32 15.61
C LYS A 21 -43.70 6.01 16.92
N ARG A 22 -42.50 5.40 16.89
CA ARG A 22 -41.76 5.03 18.11
C ARG A 22 -40.80 6.11 18.62
N ARG A 23 -40.50 7.15 17.84
CA ARG A 23 -39.50 8.18 18.20
C ARG A 23 -40.04 9.37 19.00
N ARG A 24 -41.35 9.56 19.09
CA ARG A 24 -41.94 10.75 19.76
C ARG A 24 -42.06 10.66 21.28
N SER A 25 -41.66 9.57 21.93
CA SER A 25 -41.91 9.37 23.37
C SER A 25 -40.70 9.55 24.29
N THR A 26 -39.51 9.91 23.80
CA THR A 26 -38.26 9.75 24.59
C THR A 26 -37.36 10.99 24.69
N ILE A 27 -37.78 12.17 24.23
CA ILE A 27 -36.93 13.37 24.23
C ILE A 27 -37.66 14.54 24.88
N THR A 28 -37.71 14.52 26.21
CA THR A 28 -37.86 15.70 27.05
C THR A 28 -37.19 15.37 28.37
N THR A 29 -35.97 15.85 28.57
CA THR A 29 -35.35 16.25 29.86
C THR A 29 -33.83 16.39 29.68
N ASN A 30 -33.32 17.53 30.16
CA ASN A 30 -31.93 17.81 30.56
C ASN A 30 -30.98 18.33 29.47
N ASP A 31 -31.13 19.61 29.17
CA ASP A 31 -30.01 20.54 28.98
C ASP A 31 -29.83 21.36 30.27
N ASP A 32 -28.61 21.87 30.48
CA ASP A 32 -28.13 22.81 31.52
C ASP A 32 -27.11 22.18 32.48
N ASP A 33 -25.82 22.27 32.14
CA ASP A 33 -24.83 22.90 33.03
C ASP A 33 -23.41 23.01 32.43
N GLN A 34 -22.94 24.27 32.40
CA GLN A 34 -21.58 24.73 32.70
C GLN A 34 -20.47 24.66 31.63
N GLN A 35 -20.31 25.80 30.95
CA GLN A 35 -19.02 26.39 30.60
C GLN A 35 -18.48 27.22 31.78
N GLN A 36 -17.18 27.12 32.07
CA GLN A 36 -16.23 28.23 32.32
C GLN A 36 -15.02 27.72 33.14
N GLN A 37 -13.83 27.75 32.54
CA GLN A 37 -12.68 28.54 33.03
C GLN A 37 -11.40 28.14 32.28
N GLN A 38 -10.72 29.18 31.80
CA GLN A 38 -9.47 29.17 31.08
C GLN A 38 -8.45 29.96 31.92
N GLN A 39 -7.19 29.55 31.81
CA GLN A 39 -5.96 30.37 31.88
C GLN A 39 -5.16 30.50 33.20
N ASN A 40 -3.83 30.58 32.93
CA ASN A 40 -2.65 30.94 33.74
C ASN A 40 -1.93 29.76 34.43
N ASP A 41 -0.60 29.58 34.39
CA ASP A 41 0.51 30.49 34.07
C ASP A 41 1.83 29.76 33.72
N ASN A 42 2.80 30.53 33.21
CA ASN A 42 4.14 30.16 32.76
C ASN A 42 5.22 30.03 33.88
N SER A 43 6.31 29.30 33.56
CA SER A 43 7.74 29.72 33.64
C SER A 43 8.76 28.87 34.47
N LEU A 44 10.03 28.97 34.01
CA LEU A 44 11.35 28.52 34.56
C LEU A 44 11.86 27.10 34.18
N SER A 45 13.13 26.82 33.85
CA SER A 45 14.32 27.58 33.40
C SER A 45 15.49 26.60 33.14
N SER A 46 16.26 26.85 32.07
CA SER A 46 17.65 26.52 31.68
C SER A 46 18.55 25.47 32.40
N SER A 47 19.30 24.68 31.60
CA SER A 47 20.74 24.41 31.81
C SER A 47 21.48 24.03 30.50
N GLN A 48 22.81 24.18 30.50
CA GLN A 48 23.74 24.53 29.41
C GLN A 48 24.36 23.35 28.62
N ALA A 49 24.84 23.61 27.38
CA ALA A 49 25.92 22.83 26.72
C ALA A 49 26.72 23.65 25.68
N LYS A 50 28.05 23.44 25.66
CA LYS A 50 29.12 24.13 24.86
C LYS A 50 29.33 23.52 23.44
N PRO A 51 30.02 24.20 22.49
CA PRO A 51 29.84 24.00 21.04
C PRO A 51 30.92 23.19 20.28
N LEU A 52 30.46 22.49 19.24
CA LEU A 52 31.11 21.55 18.30
C LEU A 52 32.07 22.16 17.23
N LYS A 53 32.66 23.34 17.46
CA LYS A 53 33.30 24.14 16.39
C LYS A 53 34.74 23.75 16.01
N LYS A 54 35.32 22.67 16.56
CA LYS A 54 36.73 22.26 16.28
C LYS A 54 36.89 21.15 15.22
N ARG A 55 35.81 20.52 14.75
CA ARG A 55 35.91 19.37 13.82
C ARG A 55 36.05 19.75 12.34
N TRP A 56 35.76 21.02 12.00
CA TRP A 56 35.68 21.47 10.61
C TRP A 56 37.02 21.92 10.01
N LEU A 57 38.04 22.19 10.84
CA LEU A 57 39.34 22.71 10.38
C LEU A 57 40.37 21.63 9.99
N ALA A 58 40.11 20.35 10.27
CA ALA A 58 41.05 19.26 9.98
C ALA A 58 40.94 18.71 8.54
N HIS A 59 39.83 18.95 7.85
CA HIS A 59 39.58 18.40 6.50
C HIS A 59 40.26 19.18 5.36
N HIS A 60 40.88 20.34 5.63
CA HIS A 60 41.45 21.20 4.57
C HIS A 60 42.97 21.10 4.38
N ASN A 61 43.71 20.35 5.21
CA ASN A 61 45.18 20.33 5.17
C ASN A 61 45.81 19.00 4.71
N VAL A 62 45.04 18.05 4.16
CA VAL A 62 45.60 16.75 3.72
C VAL A 62 45.69 16.63 2.18
N ASP A 63 45.31 17.69 1.44
CA ASP A 63 45.48 17.77 -0.02
C ASP A 63 46.86 18.34 -0.43
N GLN A 64 47.95 17.98 0.23
CA GLN A 64 49.30 18.31 -0.26
C GLN A 64 50.19 17.08 -0.41
N GLU A 65 50.57 16.83 -1.67
CA GLU A 65 51.58 15.88 -2.11
C GLU A 65 52.90 16.08 -1.35
N GLN A 66 53.43 15.00 -0.77
CA GLN A 66 54.86 14.89 -0.49
C GLN A 66 55.40 13.61 -1.13
N GLN A 67 56.14 13.81 -2.22
CA GLN A 67 57.10 12.83 -2.74
C GLN A 67 58.19 12.62 -1.69
N LEU A 68 58.29 11.40 -1.13
CA LEU A 68 59.40 10.99 -0.27
C LEU A 68 60.09 9.78 -0.90
N ASN A 69 61.16 10.08 -1.65
CA ASN A 69 62.16 9.11 -2.09
C ASN A 69 63.06 8.76 -0.90
N SER A 70 62.93 7.55 -0.32
CA SER A 70 64.03 6.92 0.42
C SER A 70 63.85 5.41 0.53
N THR A 71 64.94 4.69 0.25
CA THR A 71 65.02 3.22 0.10
C THR A 71 65.40 2.52 1.40
N ASN A 72 64.60 2.66 2.46
CA ASN A 72 64.77 1.79 3.64
C ASN A 72 63.46 1.54 4.39
N ILE A 73 63.09 0.26 4.51
CA ILE A 73 61.76 -0.21 4.96
C ILE A 73 61.58 -0.08 6.49
N GLN A 74 62.66 -0.01 7.27
CA GLN A 74 62.59 0.04 8.73
C GLN A 74 62.22 1.42 9.31
N ASP A 75 62.57 2.53 8.66
CA ASP A 75 62.22 3.88 9.14
C ASP A 75 60.74 4.25 8.85
N ASN A 76 60.11 3.59 7.87
CA ASN A 76 58.70 3.76 7.55
C ASN A 76 57.77 3.09 8.58
N LEU A 77 58.19 1.98 9.20
CA LEU A 77 57.39 1.26 10.19
C LEU A 77 57.28 1.98 11.54
N SER A 78 58.33 2.72 11.94
CA SER A 78 58.33 3.50 13.19
C SER A 78 57.46 4.77 13.07
N SER A 79 57.50 5.42 11.90
CA SER A 79 56.70 6.61 11.60
C SER A 79 55.20 6.30 11.51
N ILE A 80 54.82 5.15 10.94
CA ILE A 80 53.43 4.69 10.88
C ILE A 80 52.91 4.31 12.27
N ASN A 81 53.72 3.64 13.09
CA ASN A 81 53.30 3.26 14.45
C ASN A 81 53.16 4.48 15.39
N ASN A 82 53.96 5.54 15.20
CA ASN A 82 53.81 6.78 15.95
C ASN A 82 52.53 7.54 15.57
N LEU A 83 52.16 7.57 14.28
CA LEU A 83 50.89 8.15 13.81
C LEU A 83 49.64 7.40 14.30
N ILE A 84 49.73 6.06 14.43
CA ILE A 84 48.63 5.23 14.94
C ILE A 84 48.41 5.48 16.44
N ASN A 85 49.49 5.68 17.21
CA ASN A 85 49.42 5.91 18.65
C ASN A 85 49.01 7.34 19.03
N GLU A 86 49.37 8.35 18.22
CA GLU A 86 49.06 9.76 18.51
C GLU A 86 47.57 10.11 18.32
N TYR A 87 46.84 9.38 17.46
CA TYR A 87 45.45 9.70 17.08
C TYR A 87 44.38 8.71 17.55
N ASN A 88 44.76 7.65 18.29
CA ASN A 88 43.86 6.65 18.90
C ASN A 88 42.70 6.21 17.96
N PHE A 89 43.05 5.65 16.80
CA PHE A 89 42.11 5.21 15.78
C PHE A 89 41.51 3.82 16.11
N GLN A 90 40.34 3.77 16.75
CA GLN A 90 39.63 2.50 17.02
C GLN A 90 38.55 2.10 16.02
N ASP A 91 38.22 2.90 15.01
CA ASP A 91 37.13 2.56 14.07
C ASP A 91 37.55 2.77 12.61
N TRP A 92 38.04 1.73 11.94
CA TRP A 92 38.11 1.73 10.47
C TRP A 92 37.68 0.41 9.84
N GLN A 93 36.77 0.52 8.88
CA GLN A 93 36.58 -0.44 7.80
C GLN A 93 37.55 -0.10 6.66
N THR A 94 38.28 -1.12 6.20
CA THR A 94 39.04 -1.24 4.94
C THR A 94 40.40 -0.55 4.78
N ILE A 95 41.44 -1.38 4.65
CA ILE A 95 42.78 -1.05 4.11
C ILE A 95 42.91 -1.69 2.71
N THR A 96 43.51 -0.99 1.75
CA THR A 96 43.82 -1.50 0.40
C THR A 96 45.34 -1.54 0.26
N VAL A 97 45.92 -2.72 0.05
CA VAL A 97 47.37 -2.87 -0.17
C VAL A 97 47.61 -3.06 -1.67
N LEU A 98 48.42 -2.17 -2.26
CA LEU A 98 48.86 -2.23 -3.64
C LEU A 98 50.12 -3.11 -3.71
N VAL A 99 50.13 -4.13 -4.57
CA VAL A 99 51.33 -4.91 -4.88
C VAL A 99 51.57 -4.77 -6.38
N ASP A 100 52.68 -4.16 -6.73
CA ASP A 100 53.15 -4.01 -8.11
C ASP A 100 53.78 -5.33 -8.58
N ILE A 101 53.27 -5.88 -9.68
CA ILE A 101 53.83 -7.06 -10.32
C ILE A 101 54.46 -6.57 -11.62
N GLY A 102 55.69 -6.05 -11.49
CA GLY A 102 56.39 -5.42 -12.59
C GLY A 102 56.53 -6.35 -13.79
N ASN A 103 55.87 -5.99 -14.89
CA ASN A 103 56.23 -6.43 -16.23
C ASN A 103 56.24 -5.20 -17.15
N ASN A 104 57.34 -5.06 -17.91
CA ASN A 104 57.90 -3.81 -18.45
C ASN A 104 57.02 -2.94 -19.39
N GLN A 105 55.72 -3.16 -19.55
CA GLN A 105 54.82 -2.23 -20.26
C GLN A 105 53.38 -2.14 -19.68
N LEU A 106 53.07 -2.83 -18.57
CA LEU A 106 51.74 -2.84 -17.95
C LEU A 106 51.89 -2.88 -16.42
N ASN A 107 51.37 -1.85 -15.73
CA ASN A 107 51.26 -1.90 -14.27
C ASN A 107 49.98 -2.68 -13.93
N GLU A 108 50.15 -3.89 -13.38
CA GLU A 108 49.04 -4.75 -12.97
C GLU A 108 48.80 -4.71 -11.46
N TYR A 109 47.53 -4.60 -11.07
CA TYR A 109 47.08 -4.56 -9.68
C TYR A 109 46.00 -5.62 -9.45
N ILE A 110 46.08 -6.39 -8.37
CA ILE A 110 45.14 -7.50 -8.10
C ILE A 110 44.53 -7.35 -6.71
N SER A 111 43.19 -7.40 -6.62
CA SER A 111 42.43 -7.42 -5.36
C SER A 111 41.43 -8.59 -5.35
N GLY A 112 41.32 -9.33 -4.26
CA GLY A 112 40.54 -10.58 -4.19
C GLY A 112 39.29 -10.49 -3.29
N THR A 113 38.18 -11.13 -3.69
CA THR A 113 36.95 -11.26 -2.88
C THR A 113 36.49 -12.72 -2.81
N ILE A 114 36.24 -13.25 -1.60
CA ILE A 114 35.74 -14.62 -1.41
C ILE A 114 34.22 -14.64 -1.59
N ILE A 115 33.70 -15.50 -2.48
CA ILE A 115 32.27 -15.46 -2.89
C ILE A 115 31.40 -16.55 -2.27
N ASP A 116 31.94 -17.65 -1.72
CA ASP A 116 31.06 -18.69 -1.17
C ASP A 116 31.58 -19.44 0.07
N ILE A 117 30.65 -19.75 1.00
CA ILE A 117 30.90 -20.52 2.23
C ILE A 117 29.83 -21.63 2.33
N PRO A 118 30.18 -22.90 2.04
CA PRO A 118 29.27 -24.03 2.27
C PRO A 118 29.12 -24.35 3.77
N LYS A 119 27.89 -24.65 4.20
CA LYS A 119 27.49 -24.83 5.61
C LYS A 119 27.98 -26.11 6.32
N LYS A 120 28.86 -26.92 5.75
CA LYS A 120 29.47 -28.08 6.45
C LYS A 120 30.93 -28.25 6.07
N TRP A 121 31.78 -28.42 7.09
CA TRP A 121 33.20 -28.73 6.94
C TRP A 121 33.39 -30.10 6.28
N SER A 122 33.84 -30.10 5.03
CA SER A 122 34.60 -31.20 4.43
C SER A 122 35.71 -30.60 3.58
N PHE A 123 36.89 -31.20 3.67
CA PHE A 123 38.16 -30.70 3.15
C PHE A 123 38.19 -30.45 1.62
N ASN A 124 39.00 -29.46 1.27
CA ASN A 124 39.70 -29.17 0.00
C ASN A 124 39.00 -28.29 -1.07
N CYS A 125 39.66 -27.15 -1.33
CA CYS A 125 39.45 -26.11 -2.36
C CYS A 125 38.36 -25.05 -2.07
N LYS A 126 38.78 -23.78 -1.89
CA LYS A 126 37.89 -22.60 -1.77
C LYS A 126 37.98 -21.73 -3.02
N HIS A 127 36.84 -21.43 -3.64
CA HIS A 127 36.75 -20.55 -4.80
C HIS A 127 36.77 -19.07 -4.38
N VAL A 128 37.53 -18.25 -5.11
CA VAL A 128 37.72 -16.81 -4.91
C VAL A 128 37.51 -16.12 -6.25
N LEU A 129 36.81 -14.98 -6.25
CA LEU A 129 36.73 -14.12 -7.43
C LEU A 129 37.70 -12.96 -7.23
N CYS A 130 38.71 -12.85 -8.08
CA CYS A 130 39.68 -11.76 -8.03
C CYS A 130 39.35 -10.72 -9.09
N ARG A 131 39.45 -9.45 -8.71
CA ARG A 131 39.43 -8.31 -9.62
C ARG A 131 40.87 -7.94 -9.97
N ARG A 132 41.23 -8.14 -11.23
CA ARG A 132 42.49 -7.70 -11.81
C ARG A 132 42.26 -6.35 -12.48
N GLN A 133 43.03 -5.35 -12.09
CA GLN A 133 43.05 -4.03 -12.71
C GLN A 133 44.36 -3.89 -13.47
N GLN A 134 44.27 -3.66 -14.78
CA GLN A 134 45.42 -3.38 -15.62
C GLN A 134 45.35 -1.90 -16.01
N ILE A 135 46.49 -1.21 -15.88
CA ILE A 135 46.63 0.19 -16.27
C ILE A 135 47.62 0.24 -17.43
N HIS A 136 47.13 0.69 -18.59
CA HIS A 136 47.99 0.85 -19.75
C HIS A 136 48.76 2.18 -19.63
N THR A 137 50.09 2.09 -19.58
CA THR A 137 50.99 3.20 -19.24
C THR A 137 50.97 4.34 -20.27
N GLU A 138 50.69 4.06 -21.54
CA GLU A 138 50.68 5.07 -22.60
C GLU A 138 49.35 5.84 -22.73
N THR A 139 48.23 5.23 -22.34
CA THR A 139 46.89 5.83 -22.55
C THR A 139 46.15 6.14 -21.24
N ASN A 140 46.69 5.77 -20.08
CA ASN A 140 46.07 5.88 -18.75
C ASN A 140 44.67 5.25 -18.63
N PHE A 141 44.27 4.41 -19.60
CA PHE A 141 43.02 3.68 -19.53
C PHE A 141 43.12 2.55 -18.50
N LYS A 142 42.18 2.54 -17.56
CA LYS A 142 42.03 1.50 -16.53
C LYS A 142 40.93 0.54 -16.95
N TYR A 143 41.25 -0.74 -17.03
CA TYR A 143 40.26 -1.79 -17.24
C TYR A 143 40.36 -2.82 -16.13
N SER A 144 39.19 -3.25 -15.64
CA SER A 144 39.11 -4.23 -14.56
C SER A 144 38.37 -5.48 -15.02
N THR A 145 39.03 -6.63 -14.93
CA THR A 145 38.48 -7.94 -15.25
C THR A 145 38.30 -8.75 -13.97
N TYR A 146 37.21 -9.52 -13.90
CA TYR A 146 36.94 -10.43 -12.78
C TYR A 146 37.23 -11.86 -13.24
N GLN A 147 38.05 -12.57 -12.47
CA GLN A 147 38.42 -13.96 -12.75
C GLN A 147 38.21 -14.83 -11.51
N SER A 148 37.65 -16.02 -11.72
CA SER A 148 37.55 -17.06 -10.70
C SER A 148 38.86 -17.81 -10.55
N GLY A 149 39.21 -18.11 -9.30
CA GLY A 149 40.36 -18.93 -8.94
C GLY A 149 40.11 -19.71 -7.67
N ILE A 150 41.03 -20.61 -7.34
CA ILE A 150 40.94 -21.53 -6.21
C ILE A 150 42.16 -21.29 -5.32
N ILE A 151 41.94 -21.13 -4.01
CA ILE A 151 43.05 -21.11 -3.04
C ILE A 151 43.57 -22.54 -2.90
N ILE A 152 44.80 -22.77 -3.32
CA ILE A 152 45.47 -24.07 -3.20
C ILE A 152 46.17 -24.17 -1.85
N GLU A 153 46.89 -23.13 -1.46
CA GLU A 153 47.82 -23.19 -0.32
C GLU A 153 47.85 -21.90 0.49
N LYS A 154 48.05 -22.05 1.81
CA LYS A 154 48.26 -20.98 2.77
C LYS A 154 49.74 -20.99 3.17
N THR A 155 50.53 -20.01 2.71
CA THR A 155 51.97 -19.93 2.99
C THR A 155 52.26 -19.34 4.37
N ASN A 156 53.42 -19.62 4.98
CA ASN A 156 53.73 -19.16 6.35
C ASN A 156 53.81 -17.62 6.48
N ASP A 157 54.20 -16.92 5.42
CA ASP A 157 54.40 -15.45 5.41
C ASP A 157 53.11 -14.63 5.23
N ALA A 158 52.00 -15.13 5.76
CA ALA A 158 50.70 -14.48 5.67
C ALA A 158 50.22 -14.17 4.23
N LYS A 159 50.50 -15.05 3.25
CA LYS A 159 49.96 -15.01 1.87
C LYS A 159 49.09 -16.24 1.54
N PHE A 160 48.39 -16.19 0.41
CA PHE A 160 47.64 -17.28 -0.21
C PHE A 160 48.11 -17.50 -1.65
N ASN A 161 48.26 -18.76 -2.05
CA ASN A 161 48.49 -19.14 -3.44
C ASN A 161 47.15 -19.43 -4.12
N ILE A 162 46.80 -18.62 -5.12
CA ILE A 162 45.56 -18.72 -5.88
C ILE A 162 45.89 -19.24 -7.29
N LEU A 163 45.19 -20.29 -7.72
CA LEU A 163 45.23 -20.81 -9.08
C LEU A 163 43.98 -20.37 -9.83
N PHE A 164 44.16 -19.63 -10.91
CA PHE A 164 43.04 -19.17 -11.73
C PHE A 164 42.55 -20.28 -12.68
N ASP A 165 41.28 -20.20 -13.10
CA ASP A 165 40.63 -21.25 -13.92
C ASP A 165 41.34 -21.54 -15.26
N ASN A 166 42.26 -20.66 -15.71
CA ASN A 166 43.12 -20.91 -16.88
C ASN A 166 44.30 -21.87 -16.60
N GLN A 167 44.40 -22.45 -15.40
CA GLN A 167 45.31 -23.52 -14.96
C GLN A 167 46.83 -23.34 -15.17
N GLN A 168 47.32 -22.21 -15.68
CA GLN A 168 48.76 -21.98 -15.91
C GLN A 168 49.41 -20.95 -14.97
N ASP A 169 48.63 -20.09 -14.29
CA ASP A 169 49.18 -19.05 -13.42
C ASP A 169 48.80 -19.28 -11.95
N THR A 170 49.81 -19.40 -11.09
CA THR A 170 49.67 -19.34 -9.63
C THR A 170 50.15 -18.00 -9.12
N LEU A 171 49.29 -17.31 -8.35
CA LEU A 171 49.59 -15.97 -7.85
C LEU A 171 49.62 -15.95 -6.32
N CYS A 172 50.67 -15.36 -5.76
CA CYS A 172 50.89 -15.26 -4.33
C CYS A 172 50.36 -13.92 -3.80
N VAL A 173 49.21 -13.93 -3.13
CA VAL A 173 48.49 -12.72 -2.70
C VAL A 173 48.53 -12.58 -1.17
N PRO A 174 48.85 -11.40 -0.61
CA PRO A 174 48.78 -11.17 0.84
C PRO A 174 47.39 -11.51 1.41
N ARG A 175 47.33 -12.14 2.57
CA ARG A 175 46.04 -12.51 3.21
C ARG A 175 45.17 -11.27 3.50
N GLN A 176 45.81 -10.13 3.75
CA GLN A 176 45.15 -8.84 4.02
C GLN A 176 44.46 -8.24 2.78
N SER A 177 44.91 -8.58 1.57
CA SER A 177 44.30 -8.13 0.30
C SER A 177 43.10 -8.96 -0.15
N ILE A 178 42.78 -10.05 0.56
CA ILE A 178 41.56 -10.83 0.35
C ILE A 178 40.50 -10.35 1.31
N ARG A 179 39.50 -9.61 0.80
CA ARG A 179 38.37 -9.16 1.63
C ARG A 179 37.31 -10.25 1.71
N LEU A 180 36.84 -10.52 2.93
CA LEU A 180 35.52 -11.09 3.17
C LEU A 180 34.51 -9.95 3.00
N PHE A 181 33.90 -9.85 1.82
CA PHE A 181 32.67 -9.06 1.68
C PHE A 181 31.54 -9.81 2.39
N LEU A 182 31.37 -9.57 3.69
CA LEU A 182 30.00 -9.40 4.16
C LEU A 182 29.56 -8.03 3.62
N PRO A 183 28.43 -7.93 2.91
CA PRO A 183 28.04 -6.69 2.23
C PRO A 183 28.05 -5.51 3.23
N PRO A 184 28.92 -4.50 3.05
CA PRO A 184 28.90 -3.27 3.81
C PRO A 184 27.91 -2.34 3.11
N TRP A 185 26.65 -2.43 3.49
CA TRP A 185 25.62 -1.43 3.20
C TRP A 185 24.83 -1.21 4.50
N HIS A 186 25.52 -0.68 5.49
CA HIS A 186 24.95 -0.12 6.70
C HIS A 186 25.74 1.16 6.94
N ASP A 187 25.32 2.21 6.22
CA ASP A 187 25.27 3.61 6.63
C ASP A 187 25.23 4.44 5.36
N GLU A 188 24.27 5.35 5.32
CA GLU A 188 23.81 6.15 4.18
C GLU A 188 22.82 5.44 3.25
N ILE A 189 21.57 5.79 3.50
CA ILE A 189 20.32 5.53 2.77
C ILE A 189 20.53 5.63 1.25
N PRO A 190 20.23 4.54 0.51
CA PRO A 190 19.49 4.68 -0.72
C PRO A 190 18.19 3.90 -0.52
N VAL A 191 17.08 4.63 -0.52
CA VAL A 191 15.78 4.00 -0.77
C VAL A 191 15.85 3.44 -2.18
N ASP A 192 16.26 2.18 -2.30
CA ASP A 192 16.19 1.43 -3.54
C ASP A 192 14.71 1.16 -3.81
N TRP A 193 14.08 2.09 -4.54
CA TRP A 193 12.69 1.98 -4.96
C TRP A 193 12.44 0.67 -5.74
N ASN A 194 13.47 0.05 -6.32
CA ASN A 194 13.35 -1.26 -6.97
C ASN A 194 13.26 -2.42 -5.97
N ALA A 195 13.87 -2.32 -4.78
CA ALA A 195 13.73 -3.33 -3.72
C ALA A 195 12.37 -3.26 -3.00
N ALA A 196 11.75 -2.07 -2.96
CA ALA A 196 10.37 -1.90 -2.50
C ALA A 196 9.34 -2.48 -3.50
N LEU A 197 9.69 -2.54 -4.78
CA LEU A 197 8.87 -3.11 -5.86
C LEU A 197 9.16 -4.61 -6.11
N ASP A 198 10.36 -5.09 -5.77
CA ASP A 198 10.67 -6.52 -5.83
C ASP A 198 10.01 -7.24 -4.64
N ALA A 199 8.99 -8.03 -4.96
CA ALA A 199 8.37 -8.99 -4.04
C ALA A 199 9.37 -9.88 -3.27
N LYS A 200 10.61 -10.05 -3.80
CA LYS A 200 11.71 -10.66 -3.05
C LYS A 200 12.23 -9.77 -1.93
N GLY A 201 12.40 -8.45 -2.12
CA GLY A 201 12.89 -7.51 -1.11
C GLY A 201 12.02 -7.47 0.16
N LEU A 202 10.70 -7.54 -0.01
CA LEU A 202 9.70 -7.63 1.08
C LEU A 202 9.96 -8.77 2.09
N PHE A 203 10.64 -9.85 1.68
CA PHE A 203 10.90 -11.04 2.51
C PHE A 203 12.35 -11.52 2.45
N LYS A 204 13.28 -10.73 1.89
CA LYS A 204 14.70 -11.10 1.73
C LYS A 204 15.55 -10.17 2.59
N SER A 205 15.24 -10.14 3.89
CA SER A 205 16.19 -9.68 4.89
C SER A 205 17.04 -10.86 5.34
N ASN A 206 18.36 -10.69 5.28
CA ASN A 206 19.37 -11.69 5.63
C ASN A 206 19.02 -12.41 6.95
N ASN A 207 18.86 -13.74 6.87
CA ASN A 207 18.78 -14.69 8.00
C ASN A 207 17.68 -14.49 9.08
N THR A 208 16.73 -13.57 8.88
CA THR A 208 15.75 -13.16 9.90
C THR A 208 14.31 -13.02 9.42
N SER A 209 13.99 -13.20 8.13
CA SER A 209 12.60 -13.12 7.68
C SER A 209 11.77 -14.32 8.20
N ASP A 210 10.86 -14.05 9.15
CA ASP A 210 10.00 -15.04 9.81
C ASP A 210 9.02 -15.76 8.87
N ILE A 211 8.81 -15.20 7.68
CA ILE A 211 7.93 -15.74 6.64
C ILE A 211 8.75 -16.58 5.66
N ASN A 212 8.36 -17.86 5.54
CA ASN A 212 9.00 -18.82 4.65
C ASN A 212 8.93 -18.35 3.19
N HIS A 213 10.02 -18.43 2.42
CA HIS A 213 10.06 -18.06 1.00
C HIS A 213 8.92 -18.66 0.16
N ARG A 214 8.40 -19.84 0.55
CA ARG A 214 7.24 -20.46 -0.09
C ARG A 214 5.95 -19.65 0.13
N GLN A 215 5.73 -19.16 1.33
CA GLN A 215 4.56 -18.34 1.69
C GLN A 215 4.63 -16.97 1.00
N ALA A 216 5.81 -16.35 0.96
CA ALA A 216 6.06 -15.12 0.23
C ALA A 216 5.70 -15.23 -1.26
N ARG A 217 6.13 -16.30 -1.94
CA ARG A 217 5.79 -16.55 -3.35
C ARG A 217 4.29 -16.71 -3.56
N LYS A 218 3.61 -17.45 -2.67
CA LYS A 218 2.14 -17.61 -2.71
C LYS A 218 1.45 -16.26 -2.54
N TYR A 219 1.85 -15.46 -1.55
CA TYR A 219 1.30 -14.13 -1.30
C TYR A 219 1.34 -13.24 -2.54
N VAL A 220 2.48 -13.22 -3.23
CA VAL A 220 2.69 -12.39 -4.43
C VAL A 220 1.80 -12.87 -5.58
N LEU A 221 1.81 -14.17 -5.88
CA LEU A 221 0.99 -14.76 -6.95
C LEU A 221 -0.50 -14.55 -6.70
N LEU A 222 -0.94 -14.69 -5.45
CA LEU A 222 -2.32 -14.44 -5.06
C LEU A 222 -2.66 -12.94 -5.14
N SER A 223 -1.73 -12.04 -4.82
CA SER A 223 -1.96 -10.60 -4.85
C SER A 223 -2.10 -10.03 -6.26
N ILE A 224 -1.23 -10.43 -7.19
CA ILE A 224 -1.21 -9.88 -8.57
C ILE A 224 -2.55 -10.06 -9.27
N MET A 225 -3.18 -11.23 -9.10
CA MET A 225 -4.43 -11.56 -9.78
C MET A 225 -5.66 -11.20 -8.94
N ASN A 226 -5.51 -10.57 -7.76
CA ASN A 226 -6.61 -10.39 -6.83
C ASN A 226 -7.55 -9.23 -7.23
N VAL A 227 -8.85 -9.52 -7.36
CA VAL A 227 -9.84 -8.50 -7.73
C VAL A 227 -10.09 -7.46 -6.62
N ALA A 228 -9.94 -7.83 -5.34
CA ALA A 228 -10.03 -6.88 -4.23
C ALA A 228 -8.93 -5.82 -4.34
N LEU A 229 -7.68 -6.25 -4.59
CA LEU A 229 -6.54 -5.35 -4.77
C LEU A 229 -6.69 -4.51 -6.04
N PHE A 230 -7.08 -5.08 -7.17
CA PHE A 230 -7.34 -4.33 -8.41
C PHE A 230 -8.30 -3.14 -8.21
N ARG A 231 -9.38 -3.35 -7.44
CA ARG A 231 -10.37 -2.30 -7.14
C ARG A 231 -9.90 -1.30 -6.10
N SER A 232 -9.32 -1.78 -5.01
CA SER A 232 -8.93 -0.93 -3.88
C SER A 232 -7.68 -0.10 -4.18
N SER A 233 -6.72 -0.64 -4.94
CA SER A 233 -5.49 0.05 -5.31
C SER A 233 -5.73 1.29 -6.19
N SER A 234 -6.78 1.25 -7.00
CA SER A 234 -7.20 2.31 -7.92
C SER A 234 -8.29 3.23 -7.35
N ALA A 235 -8.64 3.07 -6.08
CA ALA A 235 -9.56 3.97 -5.38
C ALA A 235 -8.78 5.06 -4.64
N PHE A 236 -9.03 6.32 -5.02
CA PHE A 236 -8.40 7.48 -4.38
C PHE A 236 -9.19 7.89 -3.13
N ILE A 237 -9.13 7.05 -2.10
CA ILE A 237 -9.81 7.25 -0.81
C ILE A 237 -8.87 6.94 0.35
N ASN A 238 -9.15 7.53 1.52
CA ASN A 238 -8.35 7.37 2.73
C ASN A 238 -8.09 5.91 3.12
N ASN A 239 -9.04 5.01 2.89
CA ASN A 239 -8.90 3.60 3.26
C ASN A 239 -7.93 2.85 2.33
N SER A 240 -7.83 3.24 1.06
CA SER A 240 -6.83 2.71 0.13
C SER A 240 -5.43 3.21 0.49
N PHE A 241 -5.31 4.49 0.85
CA PHE A 241 -4.07 5.02 1.42
C PHE A 241 -3.66 4.25 2.68
N SER A 242 -4.60 4.04 3.59
CA SER A 242 -4.39 3.26 4.83
C SER A 242 -3.97 1.81 4.55
N MET A 243 -4.50 1.19 3.50
CA MET A 243 -4.09 -0.14 3.06
C MET A 243 -2.61 -0.19 2.69
N TYR A 244 -2.10 0.81 1.96
CA TYR A 244 -0.68 0.88 1.63
C TYR A 244 0.18 1.13 2.87
N THR A 245 -0.22 2.04 3.76
CA THR A 245 0.56 2.31 4.99
C THR A 245 0.59 1.08 5.90
N VAL A 246 -0.50 0.32 6.02
CA VAL A 246 -0.52 -0.95 6.76
C VAL A 246 0.41 -1.97 6.09
N LEU A 247 0.37 -2.10 4.76
CA LEU A 247 1.29 -2.99 4.04
C LEU A 247 2.77 -2.65 4.33
N PHE A 248 3.13 -1.36 4.26
CA PHE A 248 4.49 -0.90 4.58
C PHE A 248 4.84 -1.13 6.06
N ALA A 249 3.92 -0.86 6.98
CA ALA A 249 4.13 -1.08 8.40
C ALA A 249 4.46 -2.53 8.73
N TYR A 250 3.70 -3.49 8.17
CA TYR A 250 3.94 -4.92 8.38
C TYR A 250 5.20 -5.40 7.66
N SER A 251 5.50 -4.88 6.47
CA SER A 251 6.76 -5.17 5.78
C SER A 251 7.97 -4.73 6.60
N CYS A 252 7.94 -3.51 7.15
CA CYS A 252 8.99 -2.99 8.02
C CYS A 252 9.11 -3.82 9.30
N TRP A 253 7.97 -4.24 9.87
CA TRP A 253 7.95 -5.11 11.04
C TRP A 253 8.63 -6.46 10.78
N PHE A 254 8.29 -7.13 9.68
CA PHE A 254 8.93 -8.40 9.26
C PHE A 254 10.41 -8.25 8.90
N SER A 255 10.82 -7.05 8.49
CA SER A 255 12.21 -6.73 8.17
C SER A 255 13.01 -6.21 9.37
N ASN A 256 12.41 -6.20 10.57
CA ASN A 256 13.00 -5.67 11.81
C ASN A 256 13.29 -4.15 11.79
N ALA A 257 12.72 -3.41 10.85
CA ALA A 257 12.77 -1.94 10.76
C ALA A 257 11.65 -1.32 11.63
N LEU A 258 11.75 -1.50 12.95
CA LEU A 258 10.67 -1.17 13.90
C LEU A 258 10.29 0.32 13.91
N SER A 259 11.26 1.22 13.73
CA SER A 259 11.02 2.66 13.65
C SER A 259 10.10 3.04 12.49
N LEU A 260 10.39 2.52 11.30
CA LEU A 260 9.57 2.73 10.11
C LEU A 260 8.20 2.06 10.24
N SER A 261 8.12 0.91 10.90
CA SER A 261 6.85 0.25 11.18
C SER A 261 5.91 1.13 12.01
N VAL A 262 6.43 1.70 13.11
CA VAL A 262 5.69 2.66 13.95
C VAL A 262 5.31 3.91 13.15
N PHE A 263 6.22 4.43 12.34
CA PHE A 263 5.97 5.58 11.48
C PHE A 263 4.80 5.34 10.52
N PHE A 264 4.79 4.23 9.77
CA PHE A 264 3.74 3.95 8.81
C PHE A 264 2.38 3.71 9.47
N ILE A 265 2.32 3.10 10.65
CA ILE A 265 1.07 3.02 11.43
C ILE A 265 0.59 4.41 11.83
N ALA A 266 1.47 5.25 12.38
CA ALA A 266 1.12 6.61 12.78
C ALA A 266 0.64 7.44 11.57
N PHE A 267 1.36 7.36 10.45
CA PHE A 267 1.05 8.06 9.21
C PHE A 267 -0.30 7.61 8.63
N GLY A 268 -0.55 6.30 8.57
CA GLY A 268 -1.83 5.74 8.13
C GLY A 268 -3.00 6.13 9.04
N SER A 269 -2.77 6.19 10.35
CA SER A 269 -3.80 6.54 11.33
C SER A 269 -4.14 8.03 11.29
N LEU A 270 -3.13 8.90 11.24
CA LEU A 270 -3.33 10.34 11.33
C LEU A 270 -3.78 10.94 9.98
N CYS A 271 -3.17 10.53 8.86
CA CYS A 271 -3.52 11.08 7.54
C CYS A 271 -4.65 10.31 6.84
N GLY A 272 -4.72 9.00 7.05
CA GLY A 272 -5.71 8.13 6.40
C GLY A 272 -6.98 8.01 7.23
N TRP A 273 -6.95 7.11 8.20
CA TRP A 273 -8.11 6.82 9.03
C TRP A 273 -7.67 6.42 10.44
N ILE A 274 -8.14 7.16 11.44
CA ILE A 274 -7.61 7.04 12.82
C ILE A 274 -7.75 5.66 13.44
N TYR A 275 -8.76 4.88 13.05
CA TYR A 275 -8.94 3.54 13.57
C TYR A 275 -7.84 2.56 13.11
N VAL A 276 -7.08 2.87 12.05
CA VAL A 276 -5.92 2.08 11.59
C VAL A 276 -4.91 1.85 12.72
N ALA A 277 -4.88 2.71 13.74
CA ALA A 277 -4.08 2.54 14.95
C ALA A 277 -4.32 1.16 15.62
N VAL A 278 -5.53 0.60 15.50
CA VAL A 278 -5.88 -0.74 16.00
C VAL A 278 -5.02 -1.83 15.36
N LEU A 279 -4.70 -1.70 14.06
CA LEU A 279 -3.81 -2.64 13.36
C LEU A 279 -2.36 -2.52 13.83
N GLY A 280 -1.98 -1.41 14.47
CA GLY A 280 -0.70 -1.24 15.12
C GLY A 280 -0.56 -1.92 16.47
N ILE A 281 -1.65 -2.36 17.10
CA ILE A 281 -1.61 -2.92 18.47
C ILE A 281 -0.73 -4.17 18.55
N PRO A 282 -0.81 -5.15 17.63
CA PRO A 282 0.07 -6.31 17.68
C PRO A 282 1.54 -5.94 17.45
N ILE A 283 1.83 -4.96 16.59
CA ILE A 283 3.19 -4.44 16.42
C ILE A 283 3.69 -3.83 17.73
N ALA A 284 2.87 -3.00 18.39
CA ALA A 284 3.21 -2.39 19.67
C ALA A 284 3.45 -3.43 20.76
N ILE A 285 2.61 -4.48 20.83
CA ILE A 285 2.78 -5.58 21.79
C ILE A 285 4.12 -6.31 21.56
N ASP A 286 4.51 -6.55 20.30
CA ASP A 286 5.77 -7.21 19.99
C ASP A 286 6.96 -6.33 20.39
N ILE A 287 6.94 -5.03 20.07
CA ILE A 287 8.03 -4.11 20.40
C ILE A 287 8.16 -3.93 21.92
N VAL A 288 7.04 -3.70 22.62
CA VAL A 288 7.04 -3.35 24.06
C VAL A 288 7.25 -4.57 24.93
N PHE A 289 6.51 -5.66 24.72
CA PHE A 289 6.50 -6.80 25.65
C PHE A 289 7.43 -7.93 25.22
N ARG A 290 7.43 -8.31 23.93
CA ARG A 290 8.28 -9.43 23.45
C ARG A 290 9.73 -9.02 23.29
N ARG A 291 9.98 -7.87 22.65
CA ARG A 291 11.33 -7.35 22.39
C ARG A 291 11.85 -6.46 23.52
N GLN A 292 10.98 -6.04 24.46
CA GLN A 292 11.33 -5.19 25.60
C GLN A 292 11.94 -3.82 25.19
N ARG A 293 11.62 -3.33 23.98
CA ARG A 293 12.13 -2.06 23.42
C ARG A 293 11.14 -0.90 23.63
N TYR A 294 10.64 -0.74 24.85
CA TYR A 294 9.62 0.28 25.16
C TYR A 294 10.12 1.72 24.96
N ILE A 295 11.39 2.00 25.28
CA ILE A 295 11.98 3.33 25.07
C ILE A 295 11.99 3.68 23.59
N ASP A 296 12.41 2.74 22.73
CA ASP A 296 12.39 2.93 21.28
C ASP A 296 10.96 3.12 20.77
N PHE A 297 10.01 2.34 21.27
CA PHE A 297 8.60 2.50 20.89
C PHE A 297 8.07 3.90 21.22
N ILE A 298 8.32 4.40 22.43
CA ILE A 298 7.89 5.74 22.85
C ILE A 298 8.57 6.81 22.00
N LYS A 299 9.90 6.72 21.85
CA LYS A 299 10.70 7.65 21.04
C LYS A 299 10.17 7.74 19.61
N TRP A 300 10.01 6.60 18.93
CA TRP A 300 9.55 6.57 17.54
C TRP A 300 8.07 6.91 17.40
N SER A 301 7.23 6.63 18.39
CA SER A 301 5.82 7.06 18.39
C SER A 301 5.70 8.57 18.48
N ILE A 302 6.47 9.22 19.37
CA ILE A 302 6.49 10.68 19.50
C ILE A 302 7.02 11.32 18.21
N ILE A 303 8.16 10.86 17.70
CA ILE A 303 8.76 11.40 16.47
C ILE A 303 7.78 11.27 15.30
N SER A 304 7.19 10.08 15.11
CA SER A 304 6.25 9.83 14.01
C SER A 304 4.97 10.65 14.15
N GLY A 305 4.46 10.79 15.38
CA GLY A 305 3.32 11.62 15.71
C GLY A 305 3.56 13.08 15.38
N LEU A 306 4.69 13.66 15.81
CA LEU A 306 5.04 15.06 15.54
C LEU A 306 5.26 15.33 14.06
N ILE A 307 6.05 14.49 13.38
CA ILE A 307 6.35 14.64 11.94
C ILE A 307 5.08 14.55 11.09
N THR A 308 4.08 13.80 11.53
CA THR A 308 2.82 13.66 10.79
C THR A 308 1.80 14.73 11.18
N LEU A 309 1.56 14.90 12.49
CA LEU A 309 0.47 15.72 13.00
C LEU A 309 0.73 17.22 12.84
N ILE A 310 1.99 17.68 12.95
CA ILE A 310 2.32 19.10 12.81
C ILE A 310 2.02 19.58 11.39
N PRO A 311 2.59 18.99 10.32
CA PRO A 311 2.28 19.42 8.96
C PRO A 311 0.80 19.27 8.63
N LEU A 312 0.16 18.16 9.05
CA LEU A 312 -1.27 17.93 8.83
C LEU A 312 -2.10 19.07 9.42
N THR A 313 -1.87 19.40 10.70
CA THR A 313 -2.61 20.47 11.40
C THR A 313 -2.35 21.82 10.76
N LEU A 314 -1.11 22.12 10.35
CA LEU A 314 -0.78 23.39 9.70
C LEU A 314 -1.47 23.54 8.33
N ILE A 315 -1.42 22.50 7.50
CA ILE A 315 -2.03 22.49 6.16
C ILE A 315 -3.55 22.61 6.28
N ASP A 316 -4.18 21.77 7.11
CA ASP A 316 -5.63 21.80 7.29
C ASP A 316 -6.05 23.16 7.85
N SER A 317 -5.36 23.68 8.87
CA SER A 317 -5.69 24.98 9.45
C SER A 317 -5.55 26.13 8.46
N TYR A 318 -4.57 26.06 7.55
CA TYR A 318 -4.39 27.04 6.49
C TYR A 318 -5.59 27.04 5.51
N TYR A 319 -6.04 25.87 5.07
CA TYR A 319 -7.15 25.76 4.12
C TYR A 319 -8.51 26.09 4.77
N TYR A 320 -8.74 25.64 6.00
CA TYR A 320 -9.98 25.94 6.73
C TYR A 320 -10.01 27.34 7.34
N GLY A 321 -8.87 28.03 7.43
CA GLY A 321 -8.77 29.38 8.02
C GLY A 321 -8.97 29.44 9.53
N LYS A 322 -8.92 28.29 10.22
CA LYS A 322 -9.04 28.15 11.68
C LYS A 322 -8.20 26.96 12.14
N LEU A 323 -7.85 26.88 13.42
CA LEU A 323 -7.13 25.70 13.93
C LEU A 323 -7.97 24.43 13.77
N VAL A 324 -7.49 23.49 12.96
CA VAL A 324 -8.16 22.21 12.68
C VAL A 324 -7.20 21.07 12.93
N ILE A 325 -7.53 20.23 13.92
CA ILE A 325 -6.88 18.95 14.17
C ILE A 325 -7.82 17.87 13.64
N THR A 326 -7.67 17.51 12.36
CA THR A 326 -8.58 16.59 11.65
C THR A 326 -8.78 15.24 12.34
N PRO A 327 -7.74 14.54 12.84
CA PRO A 327 -7.92 13.27 13.55
C PRO A 327 -8.79 13.41 14.81
N LEU A 328 -8.64 14.51 15.56
CA LEU A 328 -9.42 14.78 16.75
C LEU A 328 -10.88 15.07 16.42
N ASN A 329 -11.13 15.86 15.36
CA ASN A 329 -12.48 16.13 14.87
C ASN A 329 -13.18 14.85 14.41
N HIS A 330 -12.44 13.93 13.79
CA HIS A 330 -12.97 12.63 13.37
C HIS A 330 -13.42 11.77 14.57
N ILE A 331 -12.65 11.73 15.65
CA ILE A 331 -13.06 11.07 16.90
C ILE A 331 -14.30 11.76 17.46
N ARG A 332 -14.26 13.10 17.58
CA ARG A 332 -15.36 13.90 18.14
C ARG A 332 -16.67 13.64 17.41
N TYR A 333 -16.62 13.63 16.09
CA TYR A 333 -17.79 13.37 15.27
C TYR A 333 -18.29 11.93 15.40
N ASN A 334 -17.43 10.91 15.26
CA ASN A 334 -17.90 9.52 15.18
C ASN A 334 -18.24 8.89 16.54
N LEU A 335 -17.59 9.31 17.63
CA LEU A 335 -17.81 8.73 18.96
C LEU A 335 -18.74 9.56 19.85
N PHE A 336 -18.79 10.88 19.65
CA PHE A 336 -19.51 11.78 20.56
C PHE A 336 -20.69 12.51 19.92
N SER A 337 -20.96 12.36 18.61
CA SER A 337 -22.15 12.93 17.99
C SER A 337 -23.38 12.01 18.12
N LYS A 338 -24.57 12.61 18.19
CA LYS A 338 -25.85 11.89 18.33
C LYS A 338 -26.26 11.10 17.06
N HIS A 339 -25.70 11.43 15.90
CA HIS A 339 -26.20 10.94 14.60
C HIS A 339 -25.30 9.92 13.89
N GLY A 340 -24.04 9.78 14.32
CA GLY A 340 -23.16 8.64 14.00
C GLY A 340 -23.04 8.27 12.51
N PRO A 341 -22.46 7.09 12.20
CA PRO A 341 -22.31 6.62 10.82
C PRO A 341 -23.58 6.02 10.21
N THR A 342 -24.66 5.88 10.99
CA THR A 342 -25.92 5.25 10.55
C THR A 342 -26.75 6.11 9.60
N LEU A 343 -26.40 7.39 9.46
CA LEU A 343 -27.05 8.35 8.56
C LEU A 343 -27.09 7.88 7.09
N TYR A 344 -26.13 7.06 6.69
CA TYR A 344 -25.98 6.57 5.31
C TYR A 344 -26.51 5.14 5.10
N GLY A 345 -27.34 4.66 6.03
CA GLY A 345 -27.97 3.33 5.98
C GLY A 345 -27.20 2.26 6.74
N THR A 346 -27.80 1.07 6.85
CA THR A 346 -27.22 -0.08 7.58
C THR A 346 -27.29 -1.34 6.74
N GLU A 347 -26.33 -2.24 6.91
CA GLU A 347 -26.28 -3.53 6.22
C GLU A 347 -26.11 -4.68 7.24
N PRO A 348 -26.62 -5.88 6.94
CA PRO A 348 -26.56 -7.02 7.85
C PRO A 348 -25.13 -7.51 8.06
N TRP A 349 -24.90 -8.30 9.12
CA TRP A 349 -23.58 -8.85 9.45
C TRP A 349 -22.98 -9.73 8.33
N THR A 350 -23.83 -10.36 7.52
CA THR A 350 -23.44 -11.18 6.37
C THR A 350 -22.77 -10.37 5.26
N TYR A 351 -22.90 -9.04 5.26
CA TYR A 351 -22.33 -8.14 4.25
C TYR A 351 -20.84 -8.37 4.04
N TYR A 352 -20.05 -8.41 5.12
CA TYR A 352 -18.60 -8.59 5.01
C TYR A 352 -18.18 -9.98 4.56
N ILE A 353 -18.97 -11.02 4.86
CA ILE A 353 -18.71 -12.38 4.39
C ILE A 353 -18.96 -12.47 2.89
N ILE A 354 -20.10 -11.95 2.42
CA ILE A 354 -20.44 -11.94 1.00
C ILE A 354 -19.42 -11.10 0.22
N ASN A 355 -19.05 -9.92 0.74
CA ASN A 355 -18.04 -9.07 0.14
C ASN A 355 -16.67 -9.75 0.09
N GLY A 356 -16.27 -10.44 1.16
CA GLY A 356 -15.05 -11.24 1.22
C GLY A 356 -15.01 -12.34 0.17
N LEU A 357 -16.09 -13.12 0.05
CA LEU A 357 -16.22 -14.18 -0.97
C LEU A 357 -16.21 -13.61 -2.39
N LEU A 358 -16.83 -12.46 -2.65
CA LEU A 358 -16.83 -11.86 -3.99
C LEU A 358 -15.48 -11.25 -4.37
N ASN A 359 -14.73 -10.69 -3.41
CA ASN A 359 -13.47 -10.00 -3.65
C ASN A 359 -12.25 -10.94 -3.59
N PHE A 360 -12.31 -12.00 -2.79
CA PHE A 360 -11.20 -12.94 -2.61
C PHE A 360 -11.55 -14.37 -3.04
N ASN A 361 -12.78 -14.65 -3.49
CA ASN A 361 -13.22 -15.97 -3.98
C ASN A 361 -12.80 -17.13 -3.06
N ILE A 362 -12.07 -18.14 -3.58
CA ILE A 362 -11.59 -19.29 -2.81
C ILE A 362 -10.50 -18.94 -1.80
N ILE A 363 -9.87 -17.76 -1.92
CA ILE A 363 -8.83 -17.30 -0.99
C ILE A 363 -9.45 -16.82 0.32
N TYR A 364 -10.68 -16.31 0.31
CA TYR A 364 -11.37 -15.92 1.54
C TYR A 364 -11.55 -17.07 2.56
N PRO A 365 -12.14 -18.24 2.19
CA PRO A 365 -12.23 -19.37 3.12
C PRO A 365 -10.86 -19.93 3.50
N LEU A 366 -9.87 -19.90 2.59
CA LEU A 366 -8.49 -20.29 2.93
C LEU A 366 -7.84 -19.33 3.94
N ALA A 367 -8.15 -18.03 3.88
CA ALA A 367 -7.73 -17.07 4.89
C ALA A 367 -8.34 -17.39 6.26
N ILE A 368 -9.63 -17.73 6.30
CA ILE A 368 -10.32 -18.15 7.54
C ILE A 368 -9.68 -19.42 8.11
N ILE A 369 -9.39 -20.43 7.27
CA ILE A 369 -8.66 -21.63 7.70
C ILE A 369 -7.27 -21.25 8.24
N GLY A 370 -6.57 -20.34 7.57
CA GLY A 370 -5.30 -19.79 8.05
C GLY A 370 -5.44 -19.16 9.43
N ILE A 371 -6.42 -18.28 9.62
CA ILE A 371 -6.73 -17.63 10.91
C ILE A 371 -6.98 -18.65 12.01
N ILE A 372 -7.74 -19.71 11.74
CA ILE A 372 -8.08 -20.75 12.73
C ILE A 372 -6.86 -21.61 13.06
N LEU A 373 -6.12 -22.09 12.05
CA LEU A 373 -5.03 -23.05 12.26
C LEU A 373 -3.76 -22.40 12.82
N THR A 374 -3.52 -21.13 12.51
CA THR A 374 -2.27 -20.44 12.82
C THR A 374 -1.94 -20.39 14.32
N PRO A 375 -2.85 -20.01 15.23
CA PRO A 375 -2.56 -20.00 16.67
C PRO A 375 -2.16 -21.37 17.22
N TYR A 376 -2.79 -22.45 16.75
CA TYR A 376 -2.44 -23.81 17.19
C TYR A 376 -1.02 -24.18 16.75
N ILE A 377 -0.66 -23.85 15.51
CA ILE A 377 0.62 -24.21 14.95
C ILE A 377 1.75 -23.40 15.60
N ASP A 378 1.49 -22.13 15.92
CA ASP A 378 2.43 -21.30 16.68
C ASP A 378 2.71 -21.88 18.07
N ILE A 379 1.70 -22.35 18.82
CA ILE A 379 1.92 -23.01 20.12
C ILE A 379 2.91 -24.20 20.01
N PHE A 380 2.88 -24.94 18.90
CA PHE A 380 3.79 -26.07 18.66
C PHE A 380 5.14 -25.68 18.01
N ILE A 381 5.21 -24.56 17.30
CA ILE A 381 6.42 -24.09 16.60
C ILE A 381 7.25 -23.15 17.48
N ASP A 382 6.62 -22.28 18.27
CA ASP A 382 7.27 -21.28 19.13
C ASP A 382 8.19 -21.97 20.16
N ARG A 383 7.79 -23.15 20.67
CA ARG A 383 8.67 -23.98 21.54
C ARG A 383 10.02 -24.33 20.91
N ARG A 384 10.11 -24.47 19.57
CA ARG A 384 11.36 -24.79 18.87
C ARG A 384 12.13 -23.54 18.44
N TYR A 385 11.45 -22.43 18.17
CA TYR A 385 12.09 -21.16 17.80
C TYR A 385 12.64 -20.39 19.00
N ILE A 386 11.92 -20.38 20.12
CA ILE A 386 12.38 -19.84 21.41
C ILE A 386 13.69 -20.53 21.84
N GLN A 387 13.80 -21.84 21.62
CA GLN A 387 15.03 -22.61 21.88
C GLN A 387 16.22 -22.21 20.98
N SER A 388 15.97 -21.54 19.85
CA SER A 388 17.00 -21.13 18.88
C SER A 388 17.50 -19.69 19.03
N GLY A 389 16.99 -18.94 20.03
CA GLY A 389 17.42 -17.56 20.32
C GLY A 389 17.01 -16.51 19.29
N LYS A 390 16.20 -16.87 18.27
CA LYS A 390 15.63 -15.94 17.30
C LYS A 390 14.22 -15.55 17.72
N VAL A 391 13.98 -14.25 17.97
CA VAL A 391 12.65 -13.70 18.24
C VAL A 391 11.86 -13.65 16.93
N ALA A 392 11.23 -14.76 16.57
CA ALA A 392 10.33 -14.81 15.43
C ALA A 392 9.00 -14.13 15.75
N ILE A 393 8.43 -13.35 14.83
CA ILE A 393 7.09 -12.78 14.98
C ILE A 393 6.07 -13.92 14.97
N PRO A 394 5.24 -14.07 16.01
CA PRO A 394 4.18 -15.07 16.02
C PRO A 394 3.16 -14.73 14.94
N TYR A 395 2.84 -15.69 14.09
CA TYR A 395 1.77 -15.55 13.11
C TYR A 395 0.42 -15.27 13.78
N ALA A 396 0.23 -15.69 15.03
CA ALA A 396 -0.90 -15.33 15.88
C ALA A 396 -1.07 -13.82 16.06
N MET A 397 0.01 -13.03 16.05
CA MET A 397 -0.07 -11.57 16.14
C MET A 397 -0.60 -10.96 14.83
N ILE A 398 -0.22 -11.51 13.67
CA ILE A 398 -0.79 -11.13 12.38
C ILE A 398 -2.30 -11.42 12.36
N VAL A 399 -2.69 -12.63 12.81
CA VAL A 399 -4.10 -13.02 12.92
C VAL A 399 -4.88 -12.12 13.86
N SER A 400 -4.30 -11.78 15.02
CA SER A 400 -4.95 -10.89 15.99
C SER A 400 -5.32 -9.53 15.39
N SER A 401 -4.49 -9.02 14.46
CA SER A 401 -4.74 -7.76 13.78
C SER A 401 -6.04 -7.79 12.96
N ILE A 402 -6.22 -8.87 12.19
CA ILE A 402 -7.42 -9.08 11.38
C ILE A 402 -8.65 -9.26 12.27
N VAL A 403 -8.51 -10.05 13.35
CA VAL A 403 -9.61 -10.32 14.29
C VAL A 403 -10.06 -9.03 14.97
N MET A 404 -9.12 -8.20 15.45
CA MET A 404 -9.43 -6.92 16.08
C MET A 404 -10.12 -5.96 15.12
N TRP A 405 -9.62 -5.86 13.88
CA TRP A 405 -10.22 -5.01 12.86
C TRP A 405 -11.63 -5.45 12.47
N MET A 406 -11.80 -6.75 12.19
CA MET A 406 -13.11 -7.30 11.84
C MET A 406 -14.10 -7.22 13.00
N GLY A 407 -13.64 -7.42 14.24
CA GLY A 407 -14.44 -7.19 15.44
C GLY A 407 -14.96 -5.77 15.52
N LEU A 408 -14.07 -4.78 15.35
CA LEU A 408 -14.45 -3.36 15.32
C LEU A 408 -15.50 -3.07 14.24
N LEU A 409 -15.30 -3.56 13.01
CA LEU A 409 -16.24 -3.33 11.90
C LEU A 409 -17.57 -4.06 12.06
N TRP A 410 -17.60 -5.26 12.65
CA TRP A 410 -18.86 -5.98 12.87
C TRP A 410 -19.75 -5.32 13.91
N MET A 411 -19.16 -4.66 14.92
CA MET A 411 -19.90 -3.90 15.93
C MET A 411 -20.61 -2.68 15.33
N GLN A 412 -20.17 -2.19 14.17
CA GLN A 412 -20.80 -1.04 13.51
C GLN A 412 -22.04 -1.47 12.71
N PRO A 413 -23.21 -0.84 12.92
CA PRO A 413 -24.40 -1.10 12.10
C PRO A 413 -24.19 -0.72 10.63
N HIS A 414 -23.51 0.40 10.40
CA HIS A 414 -23.14 0.87 9.06
C HIS A 414 -21.94 0.08 8.53
N LYS A 415 -22.04 -0.44 7.31
CA LYS A 415 -21.01 -1.27 6.69
C LYS A 415 -20.81 -0.85 5.24
N GLU A 416 -19.55 -0.72 4.86
CA GLU A 416 -19.13 -0.45 3.48
C GLU A 416 -17.94 -1.33 3.12
N ASP A 417 -17.84 -1.71 1.85
CA ASP A 417 -16.73 -2.53 1.33
C ASP A 417 -15.37 -1.85 1.57
N ARG A 418 -15.30 -0.53 1.38
CA ARG A 418 -14.11 0.28 1.58
C ARG A 418 -13.55 0.27 2.99
N PHE A 419 -14.34 -0.03 4.02
CA PHE A 419 -13.81 -0.07 5.40
C PHE A 419 -12.87 -1.25 5.64
N VAL A 420 -12.94 -2.30 4.80
CA VAL A 420 -12.10 -3.50 4.94
C VAL A 420 -10.77 -3.36 4.18
N PHE A 421 -10.62 -2.33 3.33
CA PHE A 421 -9.41 -2.14 2.50
C PHE A 421 -8.11 -2.22 3.31
N PRO A 422 -7.98 -1.61 4.52
CA PRO A 422 -6.73 -1.61 5.27
C PRO A 422 -6.16 -3.02 5.54
N ILE A 423 -7.00 -4.05 5.63
CA ILE A 423 -6.58 -5.42 5.93
C ILE A 423 -6.55 -6.35 4.71
N TYR A 424 -6.85 -5.86 3.50
CA TYR A 424 -6.83 -6.69 2.29
C TYR A 424 -5.49 -7.42 2.07
N PRO A 425 -4.32 -6.78 2.24
CA PRO A 425 -3.05 -7.48 2.18
C PRO A 425 -2.90 -8.56 3.25
N LEU A 426 -3.40 -8.31 4.47
CA LEU A 426 -3.32 -9.28 5.57
C LEU A 426 -4.22 -10.51 5.35
N ILE A 427 -5.38 -10.34 4.68
CA ILE A 427 -6.24 -11.46 4.27
C ILE A 427 -5.50 -12.38 3.29
N ILE A 428 -4.78 -11.82 2.32
CA ILE A 428 -4.02 -12.61 1.34
C ILE A 428 -2.82 -13.29 2.01
N LEU A 429 -2.17 -12.60 2.95
CA LEU A 429 -1.08 -13.17 3.73
C LEU A 429 -1.54 -14.35 4.58
N THR A 430 -2.64 -14.21 5.32
CA THR A 430 -3.21 -15.29 6.14
C THR A 430 -3.72 -16.46 5.30
N ALA A 431 -4.24 -16.21 4.09
CA ALA A 431 -4.54 -17.28 3.14
C ALA A 431 -3.28 -18.01 2.65
N SER A 432 -2.19 -17.28 2.39
CA SER A 432 -0.91 -17.86 1.94
C SER A 432 -0.31 -18.78 3.01
N ILE A 433 -0.42 -18.37 4.28
CA ILE A 433 -0.06 -19.19 5.44
C ILE A 433 -1.00 -20.40 5.51
N GLY A 434 -2.31 -20.22 5.42
CA GLY A 434 -3.29 -21.32 5.44
C GLY A 434 -3.04 -22.38 4.37
N ILE A 435 -2.73 -21.98 3.14
CA ILE A 435 -2.35 -22.88 2.04
C ILE A 435 -1.08 -23.67 2.40
N ASP A 436 -0.07 -23.01 2.97
CA ASP A 436 1.17 -23.67 3.41
C ASP A 436 0.92 -24.70 4.51
N GLN A 437 0.05 -24.40 5.48
CA GLN A 437 -0.29 -25.33 6.54
C GLN A 437 -1.05 -26.55 6.02
N ILE A 438 -2.03 -26.36 5.12
CA ILE A 438 -2.73 -27.47 4.47
C ILE A 438 -1.74 -28.30 3.64
N GLU A 439 -0.86 -27.67 2.89
CA GLU A 439 0.15 -28.35 2.07
C GLU A 439 1.07 -29.24 2.92
N ASN A 440 1.42 -28.79 4.13
CA ASN A 440 2.25 -29.56 5.07
C ASN A 440 1.48 -30.70 5.77
N LEU A 441 0.13 -30.66 5.76
CA LEU A 441 -0.72 -31.74 6.27
C LEU A 441 -0.88 -32.89 5.25
N ILE A 442 -0.81 -32.59 3.93
CA ILE A 442 -0.98 -33.58 2.85
C ILE A 442 -0.10 -34.84 3.05
N PRO A 443 1.23 -34.75 3.31
CA PRO A 443 2.06 -35.94 3.53
C PRO A 443 1.69 -36.77 4.76
N ARG A 444 1.01 -36.18 5.76
CA ARG A 444 0.55 -36.91 6.95
C ARG A 444 -0.70 -37.73 6.62
N LEU A 445 -1.64 -37.14 5.88
CA LEU A 445 -2.86 -37.80 5.43
C LEU A 445 -2.54 -38.91 4.42
N VAL A 446 -1.66 -38.63 3.46
CA VAL A 446 -1.31 -39.57 2.40
C VAL A 446 -0.49 -40.77 2.92
N ARG A 447 0.20 -40.64 4.06
CA ARG A 447 0.85 -41.77 4.74
C ARG A 447 -0.14 -42.85 5.19
N LEU A 448 -1.38 -42.48 5.49
CA LEU A 448 -2.45 -43.44 5.80
C LEU A 448 -2.80 -44.31 4.60
N ILE A 449 -2.53 -43.84 3.38
CA ILE A 449 -2.87 -44.47 2.09
C ILE A 449 -1.64 -45.15 1.45
N LYS A 450 -0.48 -45.21 2.14
CA LYS A 450 0.76 -45.87 1.68
C LYS A 450 1.25 -45.46 0.27
N LEU A 451 1.01 -44.22 -0.15
CA LEU A 451 1.44 -43.72 -1.46
C LEU A 451 2.97 -43.47 -1.53
N LYS A 452 3.55 -43.62 -2.73
CA LYS A 452 4.97 -43.36 -3.00
C LYS A 452 5.32 -41.88 -2.78
N ARG A 453 6.55 -41.60 -2.35
CA ARG A 453 7.04 -40.23 -2.06
C ARG A 453 6.88 -39.26 -3.24
N ASN A 454 7.14 -39.71 -4.47
CA ASN A 454 6.98 -38.89 -5.67
C ASN A 454 5.51 -38.50 -5.91
N SER A 455 4.57 -39.40 -5.63
CA SER A 455 3.14 -39.13 -5.72
C SER A 455 2.70 -38.08 -4.69
N VAL A 456 3.25 -38.10 -3.47
CA VAL A 456 2.98 -37.06 -2.46
C VAL A 456 3.45 -35.67 -2.94
N LEU A 457 4.65 -35.59 -3.52
CA LEU A 457 5.19 -34.33 -4.05
C LEU A 457 4.38 -33.82 -5.27
N PHE A 458 3.89 -34.73 -6.09
CA PHE A 458 2.98 -34.39 -7.19
C PHE A 458 1.66 -33.83 -6.67
N VAL A 459 0.99 -34.51 -5.73
CA VAL A 459 -0.29 -34.06 -5.14
C VAL A 459 -0.15 -32.69 -4.47
N ARG A 460 0.95 -32.44 -3.73
CA ARG A 460 1.22 -31.12 -3.14
C ARG A 460 1.30 -30.01 -4.19
N ARG A 461 2.07 -30.24 -5.26
CA ARG A 461 2.23 -29.26 -6.35
C ARG A 461 0.91 -29.03 -7.08
N LEU A 462 0.19 -30.11 -7.40
CA LEU A 462 -1.12 -30.03 -8.03
C LEU A 462 -2.08 -29.20 -7.18
N PHE A 463 -2.18 -29.46 -5.88
CA PHE A 463 -3.02 -28.71 -4.95
C PHE A 463 -2.74 -27.19 -5.00
N VAL A 464 -1.47 -26.79 -4.86
CA VAL A 464 -1.10 -25.37 -4.85
C VAL A 464 -1.36 -24.71 -6.21
N TYR A 465 -0.99 -25.37 -7.32
CA TYR A 465 -1.23 -24.83 -8.66
C TYR A 465 -2.73 -24.75 -8.98
N SER A 466 -3.54 -25.73 -8.58
CA SER A 466 -4.99 -25.67 -8.74
C SER A 466 -5.58 -24.47 -8.01
N ILE A 467 -5.17 -24.18 -6.77
CA ILE A 467 -5.64 -22.98 -6.04
C ILE A 467 -5.28 -21.70 -6.78
N ILE A 468 -4.02 -21.55 -7.21
CA ILE A 468 -3.56 -20.34 -7.90
C ILE A 468 -4.30 -20.14 -9.22
N ILE A 469 -4.47 -21.21 -10.02
CA ILE A 469 -5.16 -21.16 -11.32
C ILE A 469 -6.65 -20.84 -11.11
N ILE A 470 -7.33 -21.51 -10.19
CA ILE A 470 -8.76 -21.26 -9.92
C ILE A 470 -8.96 -19.83 -9.39
N HIS A 471 -8.12 -19.38 -8.46
CA HIS A 471 -8.17 -17.99 -7.98
C HIS A 471 -7.98 -17.00 -9.13
N GLY A 472 -6.98 -17.22 -9.99
CA GLY A 472 -6.71 -16.38 -11.15
C GLY A 472 -7.91 -16.29 -12.09
N ILE A 473 -8.48 -17.43 -12.48
CA ILE A 473 -9.66 -17.48 -13.37
C ILE A 473 -10.84 -16.74 -12.74
N LEU A 474 -11.17 -17.01 -11.48
CA LEU A 474 -12.30 -16.38 -10.79
C LEU A 474 -12.09 -14.87 -10.60
N SER A 475 -10.89 -14.44 -10.25
CA SER A 475 -10.59 -13.03 -10.05
C SER A 475 -10.55 -12.25 -11.37
N ILE A 476 -10.00 -12.82 -12.44
CA ILE A 476 -10.03 -12.22 -13.79
C ILE A 476 -11.48 -12.13 -14.27
N SER A 477 -12.25 -13.21 -14.17
CA SER A 477 -13.68 -13.23 -14.49
C SER A 477 -14.47 -12.17 -13.71
N ARG A 478 -14.20 -12.02 -12.41
CA ARG A 478 -14.83 -10.99 -11.57
C ARG A 478 -14.43 -9.58 -12.00
N THR A 479 -13.16 -9.37 -12.33
CA THR A 479 -12.63 -8.09 -12.81
C THR A 479 -13.31 -7.68 -14.10
N PHE A 480 -13.39 -8.59 -15.07
CA PHE A 480 -14.13 -8.36 -16.32
C PHE A 480 -15.60 -8.03 -16.08
N ALA A 481 -16.29 -8.74 -15.18
CA ALA A 481 -17.69 -8.46 -14.87
C ALA A 481 -17.90 -7.03 -14.33
N ILE A 482 -16.96 -6.55 -13.52
CA ILE A 482 -17.03 -5.20 -12.95
C ILE A 482 -16.71 -4.14 -14.01
N VAL A 483 -15.68 -4.37 -14.82
CA VAL A 483 -15.33 -3.43 -15.89
C VAL A 483 -16.44 -3.36 -16.94
N ASP A 484 -16.93 -4.49 -17.43
CA ASP A 484 -18.01 -4.54 -18.42
C ASP A 484 -19.31 -3.93 -17.89
N GLY A 485 -19.73 -4.31 -16.68
CA GLY A 485 -21.01 -3.88 -16.13
C GLY A 485 -21.06 -2.40 -15.71
N TYR A 486 -19.95 -1.80 -15.29
CA TYR A 486 -19.95 -0.50 -14.60
C TYR A 486 -19.09 0.58 -15.27
N SER A 487 -18.39 0.29 -16.37
CA SER A 487 -17.58 1.30 -17.08
C SER A 487 -18.36 2.26 -17.98
N ALA A 488 -19.68 2.06 -18.15
CA ALA A 488 -20.50 2.84 -19.08
C ALA A 488 -20.38 4.38 -18.91
N PRO A 489 -20.43 4.97 -17.70
CA PRO A 489 -20.28 6.42 -17.53
C PRO A 489 -18.91 6.95 -17.97
N ILE A 490 -17.84 6.21 -17.67
CA ILE A 490 -16.48 6.58 -18.08
C ILE A 490 -16.36 6.50 -19.59
N ARG A 491 -16.81 5.39 -20.21
CA ARG A 491 -16.76 5.22 -21.66
C ARG A 491 -17.58 6.28 -22.38
N LEU A 492 -18.73 6.68 -21.84
CA LEU A 492 -19.61 7.68 -22.45
C LEU A 492 -18.88 9.01 -22.51
N LEU A 493 -18.39 9.50 -21.38
CA LEU A 493 -17.71 10.78 -21.30
C LEU A 493 -16.39 10.80 -22.09
N THR A 494 -15.57 9.73 -21.99
CA THR A 494 -14.34 9.63 -22.78
C THR A 494 -14.63 9.64 -24.28
N HIS A 495 -15.60 8.85 -24.74
CA HIS A 495 -15.97 8.81 -26.16
C HIS A 495 -16.46 10.18 -26.64
N SER A 496 -17.33 10.82 -25.87
CA SER A 496 -17.88 12.13 -26.21
C SER A 496 -16.83 13.24 -26.26
N ASN A 497 -15.80 13.16 -25.41
CA ASN A 497 -14.68 14.08 -25.47
C ASN A 497 -13.80 13.81 -26.71
N THR A 498 -13.42 12.55 -26.97
CA THR A 498 -12.54 12.19 -28.11
C THR A 498 -13.14 12.43 -29.49
N THR A 499 -14.47 12.43 -29.60
CA THR A 499 -15.18 12.64 -30.87
C THR A 499 -15.51 14.12 -31.10
N ASN A 500 -15.00 15.01 -30.24
CA ASN A 500 -15.19 16.46 -30.32
C ASN A 500 -16.68 16.86 -30.44
N ILE A 501 -17.59 16.04 -29.89
CA ILE A 501 -19.03 16.30 -29.84
C ILE A 501 -19.30 17.65 -29.16
N PHE A 502 -18.49 17.96 -28.15
CA PHE A 502 -18.56 19.22 -27.42
C PHE A 502 -17.85 20.38 -28.13
N GLU A 503 -16.87 20.15 -29.01
CA GLU A 503 -16.16 21.24 -29.71
C GLU A 503 -16.98 21.90 -30.83
N LYS A 504 -17.95 21.18 -31.41
CA LYS A 504 -18.91 21.78 -32.36
C LYS A 504 -19.75 22.91 -31.75
N SER A 505 -19.66 23.13 -30.43
CA SER A 505 -20.30 24.22 -29.69
C SER A 505 -19.31 25.29 -29.20
N SER A 506 -18.36 25.66 -30.06
CA SER A 506 -17.23 26.53 -29.72
C SER A 506 -17.65 27.87 -29.05
N ASN A 507 -16.93 28.20 -27.97
CA ASN A 507 -17.00 29.39 -27.10
C ASN A 507 -18.10 29.54 -26.04
N LYS A 508 -19.06 28.62 -25.90
CA LYS A 508 -20.04 28.71 -24.80
C LYS A 508 -19.67 27.80 -23.63
N HIS A 509 -19.94 28.27 -22.41
CA HIS A 509 -19.92 27.41 -21.22
C HIS A 509 -21.06 26.38 -21.34
N LEU A 510 -20.72 25.10 -21.26
CA LEU A 510 -21.66 24.00 -21.42
C LEU A 510 -22.19 23.49 -20.08
N ASN A 511 -23.50 23.37 -20.00
CA ASN A 511 -24.20 22.83 -18.85
C ASN A 511 -24.55 21.36 -19.09
N ILE A 512 -23.83 20.47 -18.42
CA ILE A 512 -24.05 19.03 -18.48
C ILE A 512 -24.82 18.62 -17.23
N CYS A 513 -26.04 18.15 -17.43
CA CYS A 513 -26.95 17.84 -16.35
C CYS A 513 -27.05 16.33 -16.08
N ILE A 514 -27.14 15.96 -14.82
CA ILE A 514 -27.35 14.57 -14.38
C ILE A 514 -28.41 14.52 -13.28
N GLY A 515 -29.34 13.58 -13.37
CA GLY A 515 -30.40 13.39 -12.38
C GLY A 515 -30.18 12.12 -11.57
N LYS A 516 -30.96 11.09 -11.89
CA LYS A 516 -30.99 9.81 -11.16
C LYS A 516 -29.66 9.04 -11.13
N ASP A 517 -28.74 9.33 -12.06
CA ASP A 517 -27.43 8.69 -12.15
C ASP A 517 -26.27 9.46 -11.52
N TRP A 518 -26.53 10.52 -10.74
CA TRP A 518 -25.49 11.37 -10.17
C TRP A 518 -24.35 10.59 -9.47
N TYR A 519 -24.67 9.49 -8.79
CA TYR A 519 -23.71 8.66 -8.04
C TYR A 519 -22.78 7.83 -8.95
N ARG A 520 -23.06 7.78 -10.25
CA ARG A 520 -22.25 7.11 -11.28
C ARG A 520 -21.31 8.05 -12.01
N PHE A 521 -21.42 9.36 -11.76
CA PHE A 521 -20.52 10.35 -12.36
C PHE A 521 -19.08 10.09 -11.91
N PRO A 522 -18.15 9.82 -12.85
CA PRO A 522 -16.80 9.39 -12.50
C PRO A 522 -15.89 10.53 -12.05
N SER A 523 -15.82 11.63 -12.81
CA SER A 523 -14.95 12.78 -12.54
C SER A 523 -15.19 13.93 -13.52
N HIS A 524 -14.94 15.15 -13.05
CA HIS A 524 -14.84 16.35 -13.89
C HIS A 524 -13.65 16.30 -14.87
N PHE A 525 -12.62 15.48 -14.61
CA PHE A 525 -11.50 15.27 -15.55
C PHE A 525 -11.93 14.68 -16.91
N LEU A 526 -13.14 14.10 -16.99
CA LEU A 526 -13.68 13.55 -18.24
C LEU A 526 -14.63 14.52 -18.94
N LEU A 527 -14.83 15.71 -18.38
CA LEU A 527 -15.64 16.76 -18.99
C LEU A 527 -14.75 17.76 -19.77
N PRO A 528 -15.27 18.42 -20.81
CA PRO A 528 -14.57 19.49 -21.51
C PRO A 528 -14.20 20.67 -20.59
N GLU A 529 -13.12 21.40 -20.89
CA GLU A 529 -12.61 22.50 -20.06
C GLU A 529 -13.63 23.60 -19.75
N LYS A 530 -14.48 23.96 -20.73
CA LYS A 530 -15.54 24.97 -20.58
C LYS A 530 -16.90 24.36 -20.27
N SER A 531 -16.95 23.40 -19.34
CA SER A 531 -18.21 22.76 -18.96
C SER A 531 -18.36 22.63 -17.45
N GLN A 532 -19.61 22.56 -17.00
CA GLN A 532 -19.95 22.34 -15.60
C GLN A 532 -21.00 21.24 -15.47
N LEU A 533 -20.89 20.46 -14.39
CA LEU A 533 -21.87 19.46 -14.02
C LEU A 533 -22.94 20.10 -13.15
N LEU A 534 -24.21 19.89 -13.51
CA LEU A 534 -25.38 20.37 -12.77
C LEU A 534 -26.32 19.21 -12.46
N PHE A 535 -27.15 19.38 -11.43
CA PHE A 535 -28.05 18.33 -10.97
C PHE A 535 -29.50 18.60 -11.35
N LEU A 536 -30.15 17.61 -11.93
CA LEU A 536 -31.60 17.59 -12.08
C LEU A 536 -32.23 16.97 -10.85
N ARG A 537 -33.41 17.46 -10.48
CA ARG A 537 -34.17 16.88 -9.38
C ARG A 537 -34.52 15.44 -9.72
N SER A 538 -34.43 14.57 -8.72
CA SER A 538 -34.70 13.14 -8.86
C SER A 538 -35.38 12.64 -7.58
N GLU A 539 -35.78 11.37 -7.53
CA GLU A 539 -36.33 10.75 -6.31
C GLU A 539 -35.33 10.68 -5.14
N PHE A 540 -34.03 10.93 -5.39
CA PHE A 540 -33.06 11.02 -4.32
C PHE A 540 -33.30 12.26 -3.45
N LYS A 541 -33.58 12.03 -2.16
CA LYS A 541 -33.88 13.06 -1.15
C LYS A 541 -32.74 13.33 -0.16
N GLY A 542 -31.53 12.92 -0.53
CA GLY A 542 -30.34 13.22 0.25
C GLY A 542 -29.61 14.47 -0.24
N GLN A 543 -28.55 14.85 0.45
CA GLN A 543 -27.74 16.00 0.07
C GLN A 543 -26.83 15.68 -1.12
N LEU A 544 -26.82 16.57 -2.11
CA LEU A 544 -25.95 16.48 -3.29
C LEU A 544 -24.71 17.37 -3.16
N PRO A 545 -23.59 17.01 -3.84
CA PRO A 545 -22.40 17.84 -3.87
C PRO A 545 -22.67 19.25 -4.41
N LYS A 546 -21.92 20.24 -3.94
CA LYS A 546 -21.90 21.60 -4.47
C LYS A 546 -20.49 21.95 -4.93
N ALA A 547 -20.38 22.74 -5.99
CA ALA A 547 -19.09 23.32 -6.37
C ALA A 547 -18.62 24.32 -5.30
N TYR A 548 -17.30 24.39 -5.09
CA TYR A 548 -16.71 25.48 -4.32
C TYR A 548 -16.98 26.83 -4.99
N SER A 549 -17.02 27.89 -4.19
CA SER A 549 -17.05 29.25 -4.71
C SER A 549 -15.86 29.53 -5.63
N SER A 550 -16.01 30.41 -6.61
CA SER A 550 -14.91 30.89 -7.46
C SER A 550 -13.99 31.89 -6.75
N LEU A 551 -14.34 32.31 -5.53
CA LEU A 551 -13.54 33.24 -4.74
C LEU A 551 -12.24 32.60 -4.25
N LYS A 552 -11.17 33.41 -4.10
CA LYS A 552 -9.86 32.92 -3.62
C LYS A 552 -9.92 32.27 -2.23
N ASN A 553 -10.88 32.63 -1.39
CA ASN A 553 -11.08 32.10 -0.04
C ASN A 553 -12.14 30.99 0.01
N ALA A 554 -12.49 30.35 -1.11
CA ALA A 554 -13.59 29.40 -1.19
C ALA A 554 -13.53 28.27 -0.14
N THR A 555 -12.34 27.77 0.22
CA THR A 555 -12.18 26.71 1.23
C THR A 555 -12.46 27.16 2.66
N ARG A 556 -12.55 28.47 2.90
CA ARG A 556 -12.81 29.08 4.21
C ARG A 556 -14.26 29.54 4.36
N LEU A 557 -15.03 29.53 3.28
CA LEU A 557 -16.44 29.93 3.30
C LEU A 557 -17.30 28.76 3.80
N ILE A 558 -18.11 29.02 4.82
CA ILE A 558 -19.12 28.08 5.29
C ILE A 558 -20.41 28.42 4.54
N ASP A 559 -20.94 27.47 3.78
CA ASP A 559 -22.20 27.63 3.07
C ASP A 559 -23.36 27.18 3.97
N ASN A 560 -24.36 28.05 4.11
CA ASN A 560 -25.54 27.82 4.96
C ASN A 560 -26.46 26.73 4.42
N HIS A 561 -26.27 26.29 3.17
CA HIS A 561 -27.07 25.26 2.51
C HIS A 561 -26.41 23.88 2.59
N PHE A 562 -25.66 23.60 3.65
CA PHE A 562 -25.24 22.25 4.03
C PHE A 562 -25.83 21.90 5.39
N ASN A 563 -26.20 20.62 5.56
CA ASN A 563 -26.80 20.11 6.78
C ASN A 563 -26.11 18.81 7.17
N ASP A 564 -26.04 18.50 8.46
CA ASP A 564 -25.38 17.32 9.02
C ASP A 564 -26.30 16.09 9.07
N GLU A 565 -27.49 16.18 8.49
CA GLU A 565 -28.51 15.13 8.50
C GLU A 565 -28.76 14.51 7.11
N ASN A 566 -27.94 14.84 6.12
CA ASN A 566 -28.06 14.37 4.73
C ASN A 566 -29.48 14.60 4.16
N LYS A 567 -30.12 15.72 4.50
CA LYS A 567 -31.43 16.13 3.98
C LYS A 567 -31.31 16.79 2.60
N GLU A 568 -32.38 16.68 1.79
CA GLU A 568 -32.51 17.32 0.46
C GLU A 568 -32.28 18.84 0.58
N GLU A 569 -31.38 19.36 -0.25
CA GLU A 569 -31.16 20.81 -0.40
C GLU A 569 -31.64 21.23 -1.80
N ILE A 570 -32.63 22.12 -1.85
CA ILE A 570 -33.33 22.46 -3.10
C ILE A 570 -32.46 23.33 -4.02
N ASP A 571 -31.55 24.12 -3.46
CA ASP A 571 -30.63 25.00 -4.18
C ASP A 571 -29.60 24.23 -5.06
N ARG A 572 -29.52 22.91 -4.92
CA ARG A 572 -28.65 22.05 -5.75
C ARG A 572 -29.18 21.79 -7.14
N TYR A 573 -30.48 22.00 -7.37
CA TYR A 573 -31.14 21.61 -8.60
C TYR A 573 -31.25 22.77 -9.60
N VAL A 574 -31.12 22.43 -10.87
CA VAL A 574 -31.37 23.34 -11.99
C VAL A 574 -32.60 22.92 -12.77
N ASN A 575 -33.20 23.87 -13.48
CA ASN A 575 -34.30 23.59 -14.39
C ASN A 575 -33.78 22.95 -15.68
N LEU A 576 -34.60 22.10 -16.31
CA LEU A 576 -34.24 21.42 -17.56
C LEU A 576 -33.79 22.39 -18.67
N ASN A 577 -34.38 23.58 -18.74
CA ASN A 577 -34.07 24.60 -19.75
C ASN A 577 -32.65 25.17 -19.62
N GLN A 578 -31.99 24.96 -18.48
CA GLN A 578 -30.61 25.40 -18.24
C GLN A 578 -29.59 24.37 -18.71
N CYS A 579 -30.00 23.16 -19.07
CA CYS A 579 -29.13 22.09 -19.52
C CYS A 579 -28.89 22.19 -21.04
N ASP A 580 -27.63 22.04 -21.46
CA ASP A 580 -27.28 21.88 -22.87
C ASP A 580 -27.19 20.39 -23.24
N TYR A 581 -26.73 19.57 -22.30
CA TYR A 581 -26.67 18.11 -22.43
C TYR A 581 -27.20 17.44 -21.16
N ILE A 582 -27.79 16.25 -21.33
CA ILE A 582 -28.26 15.42 -20.21
C ILE A 582 -27.60 14.04 -20.30
N ILE A 583 -27.12 13.55 -19.15
CA ILE A 583 -26.67 12.17 -18.98
C ILE A 583 -27.75 11.43 -18.20
N ASP A 584 -28.37 10.43 -18.83
CA ASP A 584 -29.46 9.67 -18.22
C ASP A 584 -29.54 8.24 -18.78
N HIS A 585 -29.97 7.28 -17.96
CA HIS A 585 -30.29 5.93 -18.41
C HIS A 585 -31.78 5.69 -18.57
N ASP A 586 -32.18 4.82 -19.49
CA ASP A 586 -33.59 4.42 -19.62
C ASP A 586 -34.01 3.53 -18.44
N SER A 587 -34.98 4.01 -17.65
CA SER A 587 -35.59 3.27 -16.54
C SER A 587 -36.72 2.36 -17.04
N GLU A 588 -36.82 1.15 -16.47
CA GLU A 588 -37.96 0.24 -16.70
C GLU A 588 -39.28 0.84 -16.14
N ASN A 589 -39.19 1.62 -15.07
CA ASN A 589 -40.32 2.29 -14.42
C ASN A 589 -40.02 3.79 -14.30
N PRO A 590 -40.32 4.61 -15.33
CA PRO A 590 -40.13 6.05 -15.26
C PRO A 590 -41.18 6.68 -14.31
N SER A 591 -40.75 7.66 -13.51
CA SER A 591 -41.65 8.48 -12.70
C SER A 591 -41.72 9.90 -13.27
N GLU A 592 -42.68 10.70 -12.81
CA GLU A 592 -42.84 12.09 -13.28
C GLU A 592 -41.57 12.94 -13.04
N ILE A 593 -40.83 12.66 -11.95
CA ILE A 593 -39.60 13.38 -11.58
C ILE A 593 -38.36 12.74 -12.22
N GLN A 594 -38.43 11.50 -12.69
CA GLN A 594 -37.35 10.79 -13.38
C GLN A 594 -37.85 10.18 -14.70
N PRO A 595 -38.30 11.00 -15.67
CA PRO A 595 -38.74 10.50 -16.96
C PRO A 595 -37.55 9.90 -17.75
N ASN A 596 -37.86 9.14 -18.79
CA ASN A 596 -36.86 8.73 -19.78
C ASN A 596 -36.62 9.88 -20.75
N TYR A 597 -35.57 10.67 -20.48
CA TYR A 597 -35.25 11.85 -21.29
C TYR A 597 -34.91 11.51 -22.74
N SER A 598 -34.55 10.26 -23.05
CA SER A 598 -34.33 9.73 -24.41
C SER A 598 -35.54 9.88 -25.33
N GLN A 599 -36.76 9.95 -24.78
CA GLN A 599 -38.00 10.15 -25.54
C GLN A 599 -38.28 11.62 -25.86
N GLN A 600 -37.67 12.54 -25.10
CA GLN A 600 -37.91 13.98 -25.19
C GLN A 600 -36.79 14.72 -25.92
N PHE A 601 -35.58 14.19 -25.87
CA PHE A 601 -34.37 14.86 -26.36
C PHE A 601 -33.60 14.00 -27.36
N GLN A 602 -32.81 14.66 -28.21
CA GLN A 602 -32.03 13.98 -29.24
C GLN A 602 -30.90 13.15 -28.60
N ILE A 603 -30.87 11.86 -28.93
CA ILE A 603 -29.79 10.96 -28.51
C ILE A 603 -28.54 11.22 -29.38
N ILE A 604 -27.42 11.55 -28.75
CA ILE A 604 -26.13 11.71 -29.45
C ILE A 604 -25.31 10.42 -29.38
N THR A 605 -25.26 9.81 -28.19
CA THR A 605 -24.47 8.61 -27.94
C THR A 605 -25.16 7.75 -26.90
N SER A 606 -25.09 6.43 -27.09
CA SER A 606 -25.67 5.45 -26.18
C SER A 606 -24.65 4.37 -25.87
N ILE A 607 -24.48 4.06 -24.59
CA ILE A 607 -23.62 2.95 -24.14
C ILE A 607 -24.44 2.00 -23.30
N LYS A 608 -24.28 0.71 -23.59
CA LYS A 608 -24.94 -0.37 -22.85
C LYS A 608 -24.43 -0.43 -21.41
N MET A 609 -25.35 -0.51 -20.45
CA MET A 609 -25.10 -0.59 -19.01
C MET A 609 -25.90 -1.73 -18.41
N ILE A 610 -25.35 -2.43 -17.41
CA ILE A 610 -26.07 -3.54 -16.75
C ILE A 610 -27.14 -3.03 -15.77
N LEU A 611 -28.32 -3.64 -15.77
CA LEU A 611 -29.40 -3.30 -14.83
C LEU A 611 -29.22 -4.00 -13.47
N PRO A 612 -29.54 -3.33 -12.34
CA PRO A 612 -29.40 -3.93 -11.01
C PRO A 612 -30.41 -5.05 -10.68
N SER A 613 -31.47 -5.20 -11.48
CA SER A 613 -32.74 -5.83 -11.10
C SER A 613 -32.70 -7.35 -10.84
N ARG A 614 -31.62 -8.07 -11.18
CA ARG A 614 -31.50 -9.51 -10.90
C ARG A 614 -30.21 -9.91 -10.19
N ARG A 615 -30.34 -10.66 -9.09
CA ARG A 615 -29.22 -11.36 -8.44
C ARG A 615 -28.84 -12.57 -9.29
N SER A 616 -27.72 -12.49 -9.99
CA SER A 616 -27.22 -13.56 -10.85
C SER A 616 -25.73 -13.79 -10.60
N ILE A 617 -25.29 -15.05 -10.63
CA ILE A 617 -23.87 -15.39 -10.56
C ILE A 617 -23.12 -14.83 -11.78
N PHE A 618 -23.79 -14.74 -12.93
CA PHE A 618 -23.24 -14.20 -14.18
C PHE A 618 -23.11 -12.68 -14.20
N ARG A 619 -23.73 -11.99 -13.24
CA ARG A 619 -23.47 -10.57 -12.94
C ARG A 619 -22.24 -10.41 -12.06
N SER A 620 -21.99 -11.40 -11.21
CA SER A 620 -20.87 -11.40 -10.30
C SER A 620 -19.59 -11.84 -11.04
N PHE A 621 -19.64 -12.91 -11.80
CA PHE A 621 -18.53 -13.46 -12.56
C PHE A 621 -18.85 -13.45 -14.06
N TYR A 622 -17.93 -12.93 -14.86
CA TYR A 622 -18.09 -12.87 -16.31
C TYR A 622 -17.77 -14.23 -16.92
N VAL A 623 -18.73 -14.78 -17.64
CA VAL A 623 -18.58 -15.98 -18.46
C VAL A 623 -18.99 -15.59 -19.89
N PRO A 624 -18.08 -15.70 -20.89
CA PRO A 624 -18.38 -15.34 -22.27
C PRO A 624 -19.69 -15.99 -22.75
N TYR A 625 -20.47 -15.24 -23.54
CA TYR A 625 -21.82 -15.61 -24.06
C TYR A 625 -22.91 -15.77 -22.97
N PHE A 626 -22.65 -16.51 -21.90
CA PHE A 626 -23.62 -16.76 -20.82
C PHE A 626 -23.97 -15.50 -20.02
N SER A 627 -22.96 -14.67 -19.70
CA SER A 627 -23.19 -13.40 -19.00
C SER A 627 -24.00 -12.42 -19.82
N VAL A 628 -23.74 -12.34 -21.13
CA VAL A 628 -24.48 -11.45 -22.03
C VAL A 628 -25.95 -11.87 -22.15
N ARG A 629 -26.22 -13.18 -22.20
CA ARG A 629 -27.59 -13.73 -22.30
C ARG A 629 -28.38 -13.67 -20.98
N SER A 630 -27.70 -13.87 -19.85
CA SER A 630 -28.36 -14.01 -18.54
C SER A 630 -28.60 -12.67 -17.83
N ASN A 631 -27.81 -11.64 -18.16
CA ASN A 631 -27.93 -10.31 -17.57
C ASN A 631 -28.88 -9.43 -18.39
N ARG A 632 -29.61 -8.55 -17.70
CA ARG A 632 -30.39 -7.48 -18.33
C ARG A 632 -29.56 -6.22 -18.43
N TYR A 633 -29.79 -5.49 -19.51
CA TYR A 633 -29.05 -4.28 -19.83
C TYR A 633 -30.02 -3.17 -20.23
N THR A 634 -29.64 -1.95 -19.88
CA THR A 634 -30.24 -0.70 -20.36
C THR A 634 -29.18 0.10 -21.12
N PHE A 635 -29.55 1.25 -21.65
CA PHE A 635 -28.62 2.19 -22.27
C PHE A 635 -28.48 3.43 -21.39
N LEU A 636 -27.23 3.88 -21.25
CA LEU A 636 -26.88 5.18 -20.72
C LEU A 636 -26.63 6.12 -21.90
N HIS A 637 -27.34 7.24 -21.92
CA HIS A 637 -27.36 8.17 -23.04
C HIS A 637 -26.64 9.47 -22.70
N LEU A 638 -26.01 10.05 -23.71
CA LEU A 638 -25.74 11.48 -23.78
C LEU A 638 -26.77 12.10 -24.72
N LEU A 639 -27.60 12.98 -24.18
CA LEU A 639 -28.71 13.62 -24.86
C LEU A 639 -28.39 15.09 -25.11
N LYS A 640 -28.78 15.62 -26.27
CA LYS A 640 -28.72 17.06 -26.56
C LYS A 640 -30.04 17.70 -26.20
N CYS A 641 -30.00 18.73 -25.36
CA CYS A 641 -31.15 19.59 -25.19
C CYS A 641 -31.21 20.55 -26.38
N SER A 642 -32.21 20.41 -27.24
CA SER A 642 -32.59 21.53 -28.10
C SER A 642 -33.16 22.61 -27.17
N LYS A 643 -32.36 23.63 -26.86
CA LYS A 643 -32.96 24.95 -26.57
C LYS A 643 -33.89 25.20 -27.74
N PHE A 644 -35.19 25.27 -27.48
CA PHE A 644 -36.28 25.52 -28.43
C PHE A 644 -35.76 25.64 -29.87
N VAL A 645 -35.91 24.59 -30.67
CA VAL A 645 -35.91 24.80 -32.12
C VAL A 645 -37.05 25.79 -32.33
N ASP A 646 -36.70 27.04 -32.60
CA ASP A 646 -37.64 28.09 -32.85
C ASP A 646 -38.66 27.58 -33.87
N VAL A 647 -39.91 27.79 -33.48
CA VAL A 647 -41.08 27.90 -34.34
C VAL A 647 -40.75 28.95 -35.41
N LEU A 648 -40.05 28.54 -36.47
CA LEU A 648 -39.84 29.27 -37.71
C LEU A 648 -39.83 28.22 -38.84
N ASN A 649 -40.99 27.57 -38.99
CA ASN A 649 -41.47 26.95 -40.21
C ASN A 649 -43.01 26.85 -40.05
N GLU A 650 -43.65 28.01 -39.94
CA GLU A 650 -45.03 28.22 -40.38
C GLU A 650 -44.99 29.09 -41.63
#